data_AF-A0A0W0VX45-F1
#
_entry.id   AF-A0A0W0VX45-F1
#
_cell.length_a   1.000
_cell.length_b   1.000
_cell.length_c   1.000
_cell.angle_alpha   90.00
_cell.angle_beta   90.00
_cell.angle_gamma   90.00
#
_symmetry.space_group_name_H-M   'P 1'
#
loop_
_entity.id
_entity.type
_entity.pdbx_description
1 polymer ?
#
loop_
_entity_poly.entity_id
_entity_poly.type
_entity_poly.pdbx_seq_one_letter_code
_entity_poly.pdbx_strand_id
1 'polypeptide(L)'
;MPTFVYDKQKLIKFKDKTAGKNRNPVDGFYETEGEPKKRYFIKKPADQRELFIEGLIGRFFTELKNRKLIDEKYHRSLICADFIQCEDGSYALIQPCEEFDELFKLIGTGYKDGSDRNPLYEMLYGPSLYPTLTKQGVYFGLSLVLMLDILVSNFSGAHSGNIGVFKKSGYTTNEGADIKQFCGIDNGAANRDFAKPENNEDILTPLEYKKGHAWFTKGYLANYRNIKGLFPRIATHARELSETVGGDFTTVITKVFKELPPDLLQNNQKVLDELADYMGIPGFKTATFGPEGNCQSVIDQYAETLNLRLNKLGQLQEAPHLVQSSASVYESIIIPSTSNPTTSGQGTLEEQTEEVLPLETALDMKTPVSFPDRLDAWGKLFAETKTPIDFNRIDYDLLVKDYNHYLSVLARQSDLYNIWQHNPKSSSNLLAPSKEAFDKKADTGYAYVPQYREGAVLRHLYAFAAPGRHAADRFAYYDKLDENYCREEREYCKTHEGAQPSAWLKVVTALQNAQDIMTLIKSLQRTKNAEKEFASDIKMWKENLKHQLQEFKKASDAINKLFETNTAIDASVTTLEEENEELSQRYKGLFFYPLTAKELEEMSGDQLLTICLEELYSAELQDIELSPLVARIISDDLFWHKTEGAYSDSTFGNRTDSPKEKMLALKTLRNNVLQCREILLQFHQTISLSEKEDLLHSVEERIDTLPLYLQAELKNEFALASTLLSQWKASNEFYLAQERVYHTVSGSRKIDAFRNLHDAFEKLPSDLKGIYQTKHDDYHKEVLYLQSFEAFKQVQALADKIAQFEPLKSLFEQLPTSIKGSYQAVFDQLQQNQDLYQAVSLNQRVTPNYSVEQVEKVFRRIQSNPVMSKKLMAEAISDQALWNAIETTNKTVLTREVAQDLLTIKQFHDRKTAEDPNDQQYIREVNQFYTKALGIRLSDKSLKEQATEIIKTAENEFTHRDKKKRFVADVLVLVSILCFGLGLFILGARAAAGKHPLFSYDVTARQQELAQKWMPNSDQLTEKTSETALFMEPPPILVN
;
A
#
# COMPACT_ATOMS: atom_id res chain seq x y z
N MET A 1 19.51 4.42 4.96
CA MET A 1 18.87 5.60 4.35
C MET A 1 19.79 6.10 3.24
N PRO A 2 19.26 6.48 2.07
CA PRO A 2 20.08 6.95 0.95
C PRO A 2 20.83 8.21 1.35
N THR A 3 22.13 8.25 1.08
CA THR A 3 23.00 9.39 1.35
C THR A 3 23.33 10.08 0.03
N PHE A 4 22.98 11.37 -0.08
CA PHE A 4 23.25 12.15 -1.28
C PHE A 4 24.42 13.10 -1.07
N VAL A 5 25.15 13.39 -2.15
CA VAL A 5 26.18 14.45 -2.18
C VAL A 5 25.77 15.46 -3.25
N TYR A 6 25.60 16.72 -2.85
CA TYR A 6 25.28 17.84 -3.75
C TYR A 6 26.18 19.02 -3.41
N ASP A 7 26.77 19.69 -4.41
CA ASP A 7 27.75 20.77 -4.22
C ASP A 7 28.88 20.44 -3.22
N LYS A 8 29.38 19.19 -3.26
CA LYS A 8 30.42 18.66 -2.35
C LYS A 8 30.00 18.61 -0.87
N GLN A 9 28.71 18.76 -0.58
CA GLN A 9 28.15 18.62 0.77
C GLN A 9 27.27 17.37 0.85
N LYS A 10 27.34 16.69 1.99
CA LYS A 10 26.50 15.53 2.28
C LYS A 10 25.10 16.02 2.71
N LEU A 11 24.08 15.37 2.17
CA LEU A 11 22.68 15.64 2.48
C LEU A 11 22.11 14.55 3.40
N ILE A 12 21.39 14.97 4.43
CA ILE A 12 20.75 14.12 5.42
C ILE A 12 19.23 14.30 5.33
N LYS A 13 18.49 13.21 5.14
CA LYS A 13 17.02 13.24 5.12
C LYS A 13 16.50 13.54 6.51
N PHE A 14 15.63 14.54 6.67
CA PHE A 14 15.03 14.90 7.95
C PHE A 14 13.51 14.79 7.98
N LYS A 15 12.85 14.70 6.81
CA LYS A 15 11.38 14.54 6.72
C LYS A 15 10.99 13.80 5.45
N ASP A 16 10.01 12.91 5.55
CA ASP A 16 9.42 12.23 4.38
C ASP A 16 8.37 13.10 3.68
N LYS A 17 8.18 12.86 2.39
CA LYS A 17 7.10 13.47 1.62
C LYS A 17 5.77 12.77 1.95
N THR A 18 4.77 13.54 2.38
CA THR A 18 3.46 13.00 2.79
C THR A 18 2.35 13.15 1.74
N ALA A 19 2.57 13.94 0.68
CA ALA A 19 1.58 14.26 -0.36
C ALA A 19 2.12 14.00 -1.78
N GLY A 20 1.25 13.88 -2.79
CA GLY A 20 1.61 13.71 -4.21
C GLY A 20 1.74 12.26 -4.70
N LYS A 21 1.75 12.08 -6.03
CA LYS A 21 1.66 10.77 -6.72
C LYS A 21 2.91 9.88 -6.61
N ASN A 22 4.07 10.48 -6.39
CA ASN A 22 5.35 9.76 -6.28
C ASN A 22 5.66 9.49 -4.80
N ARG A 23 5.83 8.21 -4.45
CA ARG A 23 6.21 7.69 -3.12
C ARG A 23 7.45 6.80 -3.21
N ASN A 24 8.51 7.29 -3.86
CA ASN A 24 9.79 6.58 -3.86
C ASN A 24 10.46 6.71 -2.47
N PRO A 25 11.20 5.70 -1.97
CA PRO A 25 11.97 5.82 -0.72
C PRO A 25 12.95 7.03 -0.67
N VAL A 26 13.39 7.49 -1.85
CA VAL A 26 14.23 8.68 -2.04
C VAL A 26 13.46 9.99 -1.86
N ASP A 27 12.14 10.00 -2.02
CA ASP A 27 11.35 11.23 -1.96
C ASP A 27 11.33 11.81 -0.55
N GLY A 28 11.67 13.09 -0.41
CA GLY A 28 11.59 13.77 0.89
C GLY A 28 12.40 15.06 0.98
N PHE A 29 12.54 15.54 2.22
CA PHE A 29 13.24 16.76 2.56
C PHE A 29 14.59 16.44 3.21
N TYR A 30 15.61 17.13 2.71
CA TYR A 30 17.01 16.91 3.02
C TYR A 30 17.66 18.20 3.50
N GLU A 31 18.65 18.11 4.37
CA GLU A 31 19.48 19.24 4.81
C GLU A 31 20.97 18.94 4.68
N THR A 32 21.78 19.97 4.46
CA THR A 32 23.25 19.83 4.45
C THR A 32 23.79 19.55 5.84
N GLU A 33 24.82 18.71 5.92
CA GLU A 33 25.52 18.39 7.18
C GLU A 33 26.35 19.59 7.72
N GLY A 34 26.80 20.48 6.84
CA GLY A 34 27.58 21.68 7.19
C GLY A 34 26.73 22.91 7.53
N GLU A 35 27.30 23.81 8.33
CA GLU A 35 26.70 25.12 8.68
C GLU A 35 27.10 26.22 7.67
N PRO A 36 26.15 27.08 7.23
CA PRO A 36 24.73 27.08 7.57
C PRO A 36 23.96 25.95 6.86
N LYS A 37 23.02 25.33 7.56
CA LYS A 37 22.16 24.28 7.00
C LYS A 37 21.30 24.80 5.85
N LYS A 38 21.47 24.23 4.66
CA LYS A 38 20.61 24.46 3.49
C LYS A 38 19.62 23.31 3.34
N ARG A 39 18.35 23.63 3.06
CA ARG A 39 17.27 22.65 2.90
C ARG A 39 16.92 22.45 1.43
N TYR A 40 16.71 21.19 1.07
CA TYR A 40 16.36 20.75 -0.26
C TYR A 40 15.19 19.78 -0.22
N PHE A 41 14.45 19.73 -1.32
CA PHE A 41 13.47 18.71 -1.61
C PHE A 41 14.01 17.83 -2.74
N ILE A 42 14.02 16.52 -2.52
CA ILE A 42 14.43 15.54 -3.53
C ILE A 42 13.20 14.73 -3.93
N LYS A 43 12.94 14.63 -5.24
CA LYS A 43 11.93 13.74 -5.82
C LYS A 43 12.52 12.88 -6.92
N LYS A 44 12.08 11.62 -7.01
CA LYS A 44 12.40 10.71 -8.11
C LYS A 44 11.12 10.41 -8.90
N PRO A 45 10.84 11.16 -9.99
CA PRO A 45 9.68 10.91 -10.83
C PRO A 45 9.64 9.48 -11.37
N ALA A 46 8.44 8.88 -11.43
CA ALA A 46 8.24 7.57 -12.06
C ALA A 46 8.35 7.66 -13.59
N ASP A 47 7.89 8.75 -14.20
CA ASP A 47 8.06 9.04 -15.62
C ASP A 47 9.45 9.67 -15.84
N GLN A 48 10.32 8.96 -16.59
CA GLN A 48 11.66 9.43 -16.93
C GLN A 48 11.64 10.68 -17.83
N ARG A 49 10.56 10.92 -18.58
CA ARG A 49 10.39 12.15 -19.36
C ARG A 49 10.18 13.35 -18.46
N GLU A 50 9.36 13.20 -17.41
CA GLU A 50 9.14 14.25 -16.40
C GLU A 50 10.47 14.60 -15.70
N LEU A 51 11.25 13.58 -15.33
CA LEU A 51 12.60 13.75 -14.79
C LEU A 51 13.49 14.57 -15.75
N PHE A 52 13.54 14.19 -17.02
CA PHE A 52 14.36 14.88 -18.01
C PHE A 52 13.90 16.34 -18.23
N ILE A 53 12.61 16.56 -18.44
CA ILE A 53 12.03 17.87 -18.75
C ILE A 53 12.23 18.85 -17.59
N GLU A 54 11.89 18.44 -16.37
CA GLU A 54 11.96 19.33 -15.23
C GLU A 54 13.39 19.75 -14.90
N GLY A 55 14.34 18.80 -14.96
CA GLY A 55 15.75 19.11 -14.77
C GLY A 55 16.33 19.94 -15.92
N LEU A 56 15.89 19.71 -17.18
CA LEU A 56 16.29 20.54 -18.32
C LEU A 56 15.84 22.00 -18.15
N ILE A 57 14.57 22.23 -17.78
CA ILE A 57 14.04 23.57 -17.55
C ILE A 57 14.71 24.23 -16.35
N GLY A 58 14.92 23.47 -15.27
CA GLY A 58 15.60 23.99 -14.09
C GLY A 58 17.04 24.45 -14.39
N ARG A 59 17.79 23.70 -15.22
CA ARG A 59 19.12 24.11 -15.71
C ARG A 59 19.06 25.30 -16.67
N PHE A 60 18.07 25.33 -17.57
CA PHE A 60 17.87 26.48 -18.45
C PHE A 60 17.64 27.77 -17.65
N PHE A 61 16.70 27.78 -16.70
CA PHE A 61 16.46 28.95 -15.85
C PHE A 61 17.66 29.29 -14.97
N THR A 62 18.39 28.30 -14.47
CA THR A 62 19.63 28.52 -13.72
C THR A 62 20.70 29.20 -14.59
N GLU A 63 20.81 28.83 -15.86
CA GLU A 63 21.73 29.48 -16.79
C GLU A 63 21.33 30.94 -17.10
N LEU A 64 20.03 31.24 -17.19
CA LEU A 64 19.55 32.63 -17.29
C LEU A 64 19.97 33.46 -16.07
N LYS A 65 19.87 32.90 -14.86
CA LYS A 65 20.34 33.54 -13.62
C LYS A 65 21.85 33.76 -13.62
N ASN A 66 22.63 32.73 -13.97
CA ASN A 66 24.09 32.76 -13.98
C ASN A 66 24.64 33.81 -14.95
N ARG A 67 24.01 33.97 -16.11
CA ARG A 67 24.36 34.99 -17.10
C ARG A 67 23.83 36.39 -16.79
N LYS A 68 23.07 36.53 -15.69
CA LYS A 68 22.39 37.78 -15.30
C LYS A 68 21.45 38.32 -16.39
N LEU A 69 20.85 37.41 -17.17
CA LEU A 69 19.79 37.74 -18.14
C LEU A 69 18.46 38.06 -17.45
N ILE A 70 18.36 37.71 -16.17
CA ILE A 70 17.25 38.04 -15.29
C ILE A 70 17.83 38.75 -14.06
N ASP A 71 17.21 39.87 -13.65
CA ASP A 71 17.56 40.65 -12.46
C ASP A 71 17.57 39.76 -11.20
N GLU A 72 18.60 39.93 -10.37
CA GLU A 72 18.88 39.15 -9.15
C GLU A 72 17.69 39.13 -8.18
N LYS A 73 16.89 40.21 -8.13
CA LYS A 73 15.70 40.26 -7.26
C LYS A 73 14.66 39.19 -7.59
N TYR A 74 14.62 38.71 -8.84
CA TYR A 74 13.68 37.68 -9.27
C TYR A 74 14.25 36.26 -9.18
N HIS A 75 15.53 36.08 -8.81
CA HIS A 75 16.15 34.74 -8.80
C HIS A 75 15.43 33.78 -7.85
N ARG A 76 14.93 34.30 -6.73
CA ARG A 76 14.14 33.54 -5.74
C ARG A 76 12.74 33.17 -6.24
N SER A 77 12.17 33.93 -7.19
CA SER A 77 10.86 33.62 -7.80
C SER A 77 10.89 32.36 -8.68
N LEU A 78 12.08 31.87 -9.06
CA LEU A 78 12.25 30.71 -9.93
C LEU A 78 12.83 29.56 -9.12
N ILE A 79 11.98 28.70 -8.55
CA ILE A 79 12.44 27.54 -7.78
C ILE A 79 12.71 26.41 -8.78
N CYS A 80 13.98 26.20 -9.07
CA CYS A 80 14.43 25.29 -10.12
C CYS A 80 14.88 23.95 -9.55
N ALA A 81 14.56 22.86 -10.25
CA ALA A 81 15.14 21.56 -10.01
C ALA A 81 16.49 21.39 -10.72
N ASP A 82 17.34 20.52 -10.20
CA ASP A 82 18.58 20.06 -10.81
C ASP A 82 18.68 18.53 -10.68
N PHE A 83 19.57 17.91 -11.44
CA PHE A 83 19.81 16.47 -11.39
C PHE A 83 20.72 16.11 -10.21
N ILE A 84 20.37 15.04 -9.52
CA ILE A 84 21.22 14.41 -8.50
C ILE A 84 21.29 12.91 -8.75
N GLN A 85 22.49 12.34 -8.67
CA GLN A 85 22.69 10.91 -8.88
C GLN A 85 22.42 10.13 -7.59
N CYS A 86 21.69 9.02 -7.71
CA CYS A 86 21.43 8.05 -6.67
C CYS A 86 22.59 7.05 -6.54
N GLU A 87 22.66 6.33 -5.42
CA GLU A 87 23.68 5.30 -5.15
C GLU A 87 23.65 4.15 -6.17
N ASP A 88 22.50 3.90 -6.81
CA ASP A 88 22.30 2.89 -7.86
C ASP A 88 22.73 3.37 -9.26
N GLY A 89 23.26 4.60 -9.38
CA GLY A 89 23.66 5.23 -10.64
C GLY A 89 22.52 5.90 -11.40
N SER A 90 21.27 5.72 -10.99
CA SER A 90 20.11 6.42 -11.59
C SER A 90 20.00 7.88 -11.10
N TYR A 91 19.11 8.65 -11.70
CA TYR A 91 18.93 10.07 -11.36
C TYR A 91 17.64 10.35 -10.59
N ALA A 92 17.68 11.42 -9.80
CA ALA A 92 16.55 12.08 -9.17
C ALA A 92 16.66 13.60 -9.38
N LEU A 93 15.64 14.34 -8.96
CA LEU A 93 15.60 15.80 -9.00
C LEU A 93 15.77 16.38 -7.60
N ILE A 94 16.65 17.36 -7.47
CA ILE A 94 16.86 18.16 -6.25
C ILE A 94 16.44 19.60 -6.49
N GLN A 95 15.67 20.19 -5.58
CA GLN A 95 15.29 21.60 -5.63
C GLN A 95 15.43 22.28 -4.26
N PRO A 96 15.67 23.60 -4.20
CA PRO A 96 15.65 24.34 -2.93
C PRO A 96 14.29 24.23 -2.23
N CYS A 97 14.31 24.11 -0.89
CA CYS A 97 13.09 24.08 -0.09
C CYS A 97 12.80 25.48 0.46
N GLU A 98 11.78 26.15 -0.11
CA GLU A 98 11.33 27.48 0.30
C GLU A 98 9.97 27.43 1.02
N GLU A 99 9.66 28.47 1.81
CA GLU A 99 8.38 28.62 2.51
C GLU A 99 7.47 29.62 1.78
N PHE A 100 6.40 29.12 1.17
CA PHE A 100 5.38 29.89 0.47
C PHE A 100 3.99 29.32 0.72
N ASP A 101 2.96 30.12 0.45
CA ASP A 101 1.57 29.68 0.37
C ASP A 101 1.17 29.56 -1.10
N GLU A 102 0.54 28.44 -1.48
CA GLU A 102 0.04 28.18 -2.82
C GLU A 102 -1.08 29.17 -3.18
N LEU A 103 -1.13 29.59 -4.45
CA LEU A 103 -2.02 30.65 -4.92
C LEU A 103 -3.49 30.32 -4.64
N PHE A 104 -3.92 29.06 -4.77
CA PHE A 104 -5.31 28.66 -4.54
C PHE A 104 -5.79 28.91 -3.11
N LYS A 105 -4.87 28.89 -2.14
CA LYS A 105 -5.18 29.20 -0.73
C LYS A 105 -5.46 30.69 -0.56
N LEU A 106 -4.80 31.53 -1.36
CA LEU A 106 -4.96 32.98 -1.32
C LEU A 106 -6.22 33.47 -2.04
N ILE A 107 -6.58 32.84 -3.16
CA ILE A 107 -7.77 33.21 -3.95
C ILE A 107 -9.02 32.38 -3.63
N GLY A 108 -8.90 31.38 -2.74
CA GLY A 108 -10.01 30.55 -2.31
C GLY A 108 -10.52 29.56 -3.36
N THR A 109 -9.64 29.05 -4.24
CA THR A 109 -9.96 28.04 -5.26
C THR A 109 -9.55 26.61 -4.87
N GLY A 110 -9.14 26.41 -3.62
CA GLY A 110 -8.82 25.12 -3.02
C GLY A 110 -10.02 24.20 -2.83
N TYR A 111 -9.75 22.89 -2.74
CA TYR A 111 -10.61 21.98 -1.98
C TYR A 111 -10.70 22.47 -0.54
N LYS A 112 -11.83 22.19 0.10
CA LYS A 112 -12.15 22.74 1.43
C LYS A 112 -11.33 22.15 2.57
N ASP A 113 -10.68 21.02 2.35
CA ASP A 113 -9.69 20.44 3.25
C ASP A 113 -8.30 21.11 3.11
N GLY A 114 -8.17 22.08 2.20
CA GLY A 114 -6.94 22.80 1.92
C GLY A 114 -5.87 21.95 1.25
N SER A 115 -6.20 20.75 0.79
CA SER A 115 -5.20 19.77 0.32
C SER A 115 -4.58 20.13 -1.02
N ASP A 116 -5.39 20.64 -1.95
CA ASP A 116 -5.00 21.02 -3.31
C ASP A 116 -6.04 22.00 -3.91
N ARG A 117 -5.78 22.55 -5.09
CA ARG A 117 -6.74 23.33 -5.89
C ARG A 117 -7.89 22.44 -6.41
N ASN A 118 -9.08 23.00 -6.54
CA ASN A 118 -10.19 22.38 -7.27
C ASN A 118 -10.19 22.86 -8.75
N PRO A 119 -9.84 22.01 -9.74
CA PRO A 119 -9.63 22.43 -11.13
C PRO A 119 -10.89 22.98 -11.83
N LEU A 120 -12.04 22.34 -11.62
CA LEU A 120 -13.30 22.76 -12.23
C LEU A 120 -13.77 24.08 -11.63
N TYR A 121 -13.70 24.17 -10.30
CA TYR A 121 -14.04 25.39 -9.58
C TYR A 121 -13.14 26.56 -9.98
N GLU A 122 -11.83 26.33 -10.08
CA GLU A 122 -10.89 27.35 -10.54
C GLU A 122 -11.11 27.77 -11.99
N MET A 123 -11.52 26.87 -12.88
CA MET A 123 -11.80 27.26 -14.27
C MET A 123 -13.08 28.09 -14.40
N LEU A 124 -14.11 27.77 -13.62
CA LEU A 124 -15.39 28.48 -13.65
C LEU A 124 -15.31 29.85 -12.98
N TYR A 125 -14.53 29.97 -11.91
CA TYR A 125 -14.52 31.17 -11.06
C TYR A 125 -13.19 31.93 -11.05
N GLY A 126 -12.09 31.29 -11.46
CA GLY A 126 -10.76 31.89 -11.54
C GLY A 126 -10.70 33.23 -12.29
N PRO A 127 -11.38 33.42 -13.44
CA PRO A 127 -11.35 34.70 -14.15
C PRO A 127 -11.83 35.88 -13.29
N SER A 128 -12.68 35.63 -12.29
CA SER A 128 -13.21 36.65 -11.38
C SER A 128 -12.43 36.79 -10.07
N LEU A 129 -11.68 35.75 -9.68
CA LEU A 129 -10.96 35.68 -8.41
C LEU A 129 -9.50 36.10 -8.54
N TYR A 130 -8.86 35.81 -9.66
CA TYR A 130 -7.47 36.18 -9.93
C TYR A 130 -7.19 37.68 -9.88
N PRO A 131 -8.13 38.56 -10.26
CA PRO A 131 -7.96 39.99 -10.06
C PRO A 131 -7.84 40.41 -8.59
N THR A 132 -8.31 39.61 -7.61
CA THR A 132 -8.13 39.95 -6.19
C THR A 132 -6.66 39.90 -5.74
N LEU A 133 -5.77 39.28 -6.54
CA LEU A 133 -4.33 39.32 -6.31
C LEU A 133 -3.78 40.75 -6.32
N THR A 134 -4.44 41.67 -7.02
CA THR A 134 -4.02 43.07 -7.09
C THR A 134 -4.37 43.87 -5.84
N LYS A 135 -5.35 43.40 -5.06
CA LYS A 135 -5.77 43.98 -3.79
C LYS A 135 -4.87 43.60 -2.62
N GLN A 136 -3.91 42.71 -2.85
CA GLN A 136 -2.99 42.22 -1.82
C GLN A 136 -1.83 43.17 -1.50
N GLY A 137 -1.89 44.41 -1.98
CA GLY A 137 -0.83 45.40 -1.86
C GLY A 137 0.18 45.29 -3.00
N VAL A 138 1.39 45.78 -2.77
CA VAL A 138 2.44 45.83 -3.79
C VAL A 138 3.09 44.46 -3.94
N TYR A 139 3.22 43.97 -5.17
CA TYR A 139 3.80 42.66 -5.46
C TYR A 139 4.71 42.64 -6.70
N PHE A 140 5.58 41.63 -6.78
CA PHE A 140 6.42 41.37 -7.96
C PHE A 140 6.69 39.86 -8.16
N GLY A 141 7.26 39.51 -9.32
CA GLY A 141 7.65 38.15 -9.67
C GLY A 141 6.61 37.40 -10.51
N LEU A 142 5.31 37.66 -10.34
CA LEU A 142 4.24 36.95 -11.05
C LEU A 142 4.36 37.06 -12.57
N SER A 143 4.57 38.28 -13.09
CA SER A 143 4.73 38.52 -14.52
C SER A 143 5.95 37.80 -15.10
N LEU A 144 7.05 37.71 -14.36
CA LEU A 144 8.26 37.03 -14.83
C LEU A 144 8.07 35.51 -14.85
N VAL A 145 7.50 34.94 -13.78
CA VAL A 145 7.23 33.49 -13.68
C VAL A 145 6.34 33.06 -14.85
N LEU A 146 5.21 33.75 -15.06
CA LEU A 146 4.29 33.45 -16.16
C LEU A 146 4.93 33.65 -17.53
N MET A 147 5.75 34.70 -17.71
CA MET A 147 6.50 34.89 -18.95
C MET A 147 7.39 33.68 -19.26
N LEU A 148 8.14 33.18 -18.27
CA LEU A 148 9.04 32.05 -18.47
C LEU A 148 8.28 30.73 -18.67
N ASP A 149 7.17 30.51 -17.96
CA ASP A 149 6.31 29.34 -18.18
C ASP A 149 5.74 29.34 -19.60
N ILE A 150 5.24 30.48 -20.08
CA ILE A 150 4.77 30.61 -21.46
C ILE A 150 5.93 30.48 -22.45
N LEU A 151 7.14 30.95 -22.13
CA LEU A 151 8.29 30.82 -23.01
C LEU A 151 8.65 29.35 -23.25
N VAL A 152 8.58 28.50 -22.23
CA VAL A 152 8.94 27.07 -22.31
C VAL A 152 7.75 26.12 -22.46
N SER A 153 6.56 26.63 -22.79
CA SER A 153 5.33 25.81 -22.95
C SER A 153 4.90 25.08 -21.67
N ASN A 154 5.21 25.62 -20.50
CA ASN A 154 4.78 25.09 -19.20
C ASN A 154 3.40 25.61 -18.79
N PHE A 155 2.39 25.34 -19.61
CA PHE A 155 1.03 25.82 -19.38
C PHE A 155 0.36 25.24 -18.15
N SER A 156 0.74 24.01 -17.76
CA SER A 156 0.30 23.41 -16.50
C SER A 156 1.02 23.99 -15.28
N GLY A 157 2.20 24.61 -15.44
CA GLY A 157 2.89 25.33 -14.36
C GLY A 157 2.20 26.62 -13.93
N ALA A 158 1.40 27.20 -14.81
CA ALA A 158 0.67 28.44 -14.53
C ALA A 158 -0.57 28.25 -13.64
N HIS A 159 -0.90 27.06 -13.17
CA HIS A 159 -2.07 26.89 -12.30
C HIS A 159 -1.79 27.27 -10.84
N SER A 160 -2.85 27.55 -10.09
CA SER A 160 -2.74 28.05 -8.71
C SER A 160 -2.01 27.15 -7.70
N GLY A 161 -1.87 25.85 -7.98
CA GLY A 161 -1.07 24.92 -7.16
C GLY A 161 0.45 25.03 -7.37
N ASN A 162 0.89 25.56 -8.51
CA ASN A 162 2.30 25.65 -8.89
C ASN A 162 2.84 27.09 -8.82
N ILE A 163 1.96 28.06 -8.63
CA ILE A 163 2.31 29.43 -8.30
C ILE A 163 2.13 29.62 -6.80
N GLY A 164 3.15 30.14 -6.13
CA GLY A 164 3.14 30.43 -4.70
C GLY A 164 3.45 31.89 -4.39
N VAL A 165 3.17 32.32 -3.16
CA VAL A 165 3.59 33.61 -2.61
C VAL A 165 4.42 33.36 -1.36
N PHE A 166 5.63 33.92 -1.31
CA PHE A 166 6.49 33.75 -0.13
C PHE A 166 5.85 34.38 1.12
N LYS A 167 5.94 33.68 2.25
CA LYS A 167 5.46 34.19 3.55
C LYS A 167 6.22 35.42 4.04
N LYS A 168 7.48 35.56 3.60
CA LYS A 168 8.36 36.72 3.83
C LYS A 168 9.17 36.96 2.57
N SER A 169 8.96 38.09 1.91
CA SER A 169 9.72 38.43 0.71
C SER A 169 11.11 38.99 1.03
N GLY A 170 11.26 39.66 2.18
CA GLY A 170 12.46 40.40 2.54
C GLY A 170 12.51 41.82 1.94
N TYR A 171 11.44 42.27 1.30
CA TYR A 171 11.33 43.59 0.67
C TYR A 171 10.22 44.40 1.35
N THR A 172 10.51 45.65 1.69
CA THR A 172 9.51 46.56 2.27
C THR A 172 9.34 47.80 1.41
N THR A 173 8.15 48.37 1.42
CA THR A 173 7.87 49.70 0.86
C THR A 173 8.53 50.78 1.72
N ASN A 174 8.63 52.01 1.21
CA ASN A 174 9.15 53.16 1.96
C ASN A 174 8.34 53.45 3.25
N GLU A 175 7.11 52.95 3.33
CA GLU A 175 6.20 53.07 4.48
C GLU A 175 6.26 51.85 5.42
N GLY A 176 7.14 50.87 5.15
CA GLY A 176 7.39 49.72 6.01
C GLY A 176 6.49 48.50 5.77
N ALA A 177 5.57 48.53 4.80
CA ALA A 177 4.74 47.37 4.44
C ALA A 177 5.53 46.33 3.63
N ASP A 178 5.37 45.03 3.94
CA ASP A 178 6.02 43.91 3.23
C ASP A 178 5.48 43.78 1.80
N ILE A 179 6.39 43.74 0.82
CA ILE A 179 6.08 43.62 -0.60
C ILE A 179 5.95 42.13 -0.92
N LYS A 180 4.87 41.67 -1.54
CA LYS A 180 4.69 40.23 -1.82
C LYS A 180 5.54 39.78 -3.02
N GLN A 181 6.24 38.67 -2.89
CA GLN A 181 6.99 38.05 -4.00
C GLN A 181 6.38 36.71 -4.37
N PHE A 182 6.03 36.57 -5.66
CA PHE A 182 5.52 35.33 -6.22
C PHE A 182 6.66 34.41 -6.66
N CYS A 183 6.41 33.10 -6.61
CA CYS A 183 7.31 32.07 -7.13
C CYS A 183 6.55 31.04 -7.97
N GLY A 184 7.27 30.37 -8.88
CA GLY A 184 6.81 29.20 -9.61
C GLY A 184 7.58 27.95 -9.20
N ILE A 185 6.87 26.82 -9.15
CA ILE A 185 7.41 25.49 -8.87
C ILE A 185 6.91 24.48 -9.92
N ASP A 186 7.55 23.31 -9.96
CA ASP A 186 7.13 22.13 -10.73
C ASP A 186 6.97 22.38 -12.25
N ASN A 187 8.08 22.17 -12.96
CA ASN A 187 8.18 22.35 -14.41
C ASN A 187 8.07 21.02 -15.19
N GLY A 188 7.63 19.93 -14.56
CA GLY A 188 7.60 18.59 -15.18
C GLY A 188 6.69 18.47 -16.41
N ALA A 189 5.76 19.39 -16.59
CA ALA A 189 4.85 19.44 -17.74
C ALA A 189 5.33 20.35 -18.89
N ALA A 190 6.47 21.03 -18.74
CA ALA A 190 7.02 21.94 -19.73
C ALA A 190 7.33 21.26 -21.07
N ASN A 191 7.55 22.05 -22.11
CA ASN A 191 7.86 21.60 -23.47
C ASN A 191 6.84 20.68 -24.15
N ARG A 192 5.60 20.60 -23.64
CA ARG A 192 4.53 19.87 -24.32
C ARG A 192 4.20 20.52 -25.65
N ASP A 193 4.23 19.72 -26.71
CA ASP A 193 3.98 20.13 -28.10
C ASP A 193 4.84 21.37 -28.49
N PHE A 194 6.02 21.53 -27.87
CA PHE A 194 6.81 22.77 -27.87
C PHE A 194 7.11 23.33 -29.26
N ALA A 195 7.70 22.51 -30.13
CA ALA A 195 8.14 22.91 -31.46
C ALA A 195 7.09 22.62 -32.56
N LYS A 196 5.86 22.22 -32.20
CA LYS A 196 4.78 22.03 -33.17
C LYS A 196 4.26 23.39 -33.64
N PRO A 197 4.16 23.66 -34.95
CA PRO A 197 3.70 24.96 -35.45
C PRO A 197 2.35 25.39 -34.87
N GLU A 198 1.39 24.46 -34.76
CA GLU A 198 0.02 24.72 -34.29
C GLU A 198 -0.04 25.17 -32.82
N ASN A 199 0.95 24.79 -32.02
CA ASN A 199 1.08 25.19 -30.62
C ASN A 199 1.68 26.59 -30.45
N ASN A 200 2.34 27.10 -31.50
CA ASN A 200 3.00 28.41 -31.48
C ASN A 200 2.23 29.48 -32.28
N GLU A 201 1.08 29.15 -32.89
CA GLU A 201 0.20 30.12 -33.56
C GLU A 201 -0.31 31.20 -32.58
N ASP A 202 -0.94 30.76 -31.49
CA ASP A 202 -1.34 31.58 -30.34
C ASP A 202 -0.67 31.04 -29.07
N ILE A 203 0.35 31.75 -28.60
CA ILE A 203 1.16 31.34 -27.43
C ILE A 203 0.39 31.40 -26.10
N LEU A 204 -0.82 31.98 -26.08
CA LEU A 204 -1.69 31.99 -24.91
C LEU A 204 -2.76 30.88 -24.95
N THR A 205 -2.89 30.18 -26.08
CA THR A 205 -3.89 29.11 -26.30
C THR A 205 -3.20 27.88 -26.89
N PRO A 206 -2.47 27.09 -26.08
CA PRO A 206 -1.75 25.90 -26.53
C PRO A 206 -2.65 24.85 -27.16
N LEU A 207 -2.03 23.95 -27.93
CA LEU A 207 -2.70 22.82 -28.57
C LEU A 207 -3.37 21.88 -27.56
N GLU A 208 -2.83 21.75 -26.34
CA GLU A 208 -3.44 20.99 -25.25
C GLU A 208 -4.85 21.51 -24.92
N TYR A 209 -5.07 22.83 -24.98
CA TYR A 209 -6.34 23.44 -24.65
C TYR A 209 -7.39 23.24 -25.74
N LYS A 210 -6.95 23.02 -26.99
CA LYS A 210 -7.82 22.82 -28.16
C LYS A 210 -8.39 21.39 -28.26
N LYS A 211 -8.00 20.46 -27.36
CA LYS A 211 -8.42 19.04 -27.39
C LYS A 211 -9.54 18.76 -26.38
N GLY A 212 -10.75 18.43 -26.87
CA GLY A 212 -11.86 17.94 -26.06
C GLY A 212 -12.30 18.91 -24.95
N HIS A 213 -12.54 18.40 -23.74
CA HIS A 213 -12.94 19.20 -22.57
C HIS A 213 -11.75 19.85 -21.82
N ALA A 214 -10.52 19.70 -22.31
CA ALA A 214 -9.31 20.19 -21.62
C ALA A 214 -9.31 21.71 -21.41
N TRP A 215 -9.99 22.48 -22.26
CA TRP A 215 -10.23 23.91 -22.02
C TRP A 215 -10.88 24.18 -20.66
N PHE A 216 -11.87 23.36 -20.28
CA PHE A 216 -12.67 23.54 -19.05
C PHE A 216 -11.99 23.06 -17.78
N THR A 217 -10.83 22.39 -17.88
CA THR A 217 -10.09 21.88 -16.72
C THR A 217 -8.65 22.34 -16.67
N LYS A 218 -8.11 22.90 -17.76
CA LYS A 218 -6.68 23.27 -17.88
C LYS A 218 -6.40 24.64 -18.49
N GLY A 219 -7.41 25.43 -18.87
CA GLY A 219 -7.27 26.77 -19.46
C GLY A 219 -6.73 27.88 -18.53
N TYR A 220 -5.75 27.61 -17.67
CA TYR A 220 -5.38 28.48 -16.54
C TYR A 220 -4.95 29.91 -16.93
N LEU A 221 -4.31 30.07 -18.10
CA LEU A 221 -3.91 31.40 -18.59
C LEU A 221 -5.11 32.33 -18.83
N ALA A 222 -6.30 31.80 -19.08
CA ALA A 222 -7.51 32.62 -19.22
C ALA A 222 -7.84 33.37 -17.92
N ASN A 223 -7.55 32.78 -16.76
CA ASN A 223 -7.81 33.40 -15.45
C ASN A 223 -6.96 34.65 -15.23
N TYR A 224 -5.71 34.63 -15.72
CA TYR A 224 -4.79 35.77 -15.62
C TYR A 224 -5.12 36.92 -16.58
N ARG A 225 -5.94 36.71 -17.61
CA ARG A 225 -6.34 37.75 -18.60
C ARG A 225 -7.14 38.88 -18.01
N ASN A 226 -7.67 38.70 -16.80
CA ASN A 226 -8.45 39.73 -16.11
C ASN A 226 -7.62 40.54 -15.10
N ILE A 227 -6.33 40.26 -14.96
CA ILE A 227 -5.42 41.06 -14.13
C ILE A 227 -4.88 42.23 -14.97
N LYS A 228 -5.41 43.44 -14.74
CA LYS A 228 -4.98 44.65 -15.45
C LYS A 228 -3.49 44.89 -15.28
N GLY A 229 -2.78 45.12 -16.39
CA GLY A 229 -1.35 45.43 -16.44
C GLY A 229 -0.42 44.21 -16.50
N LEU A 230 -0.93 43.00 -16.33
CA LEU A 230 -0.10 41.80 -16.25
C LEU A 230 0.54 41.44 -17.60
N PHE A 231 -0.25 41.39 -18.67
CA PHE A 231 0.24 41.00 -20.00
C PHE A 231 1.19 42.04 -20.63
N PRO A 232 0.94 43.36 -20.54
CA PRO A 232 1.94 44.35 -20.92
C PRO A 232 3.24 44.25 -20.12
N ARG A 233 3.17 43.87 -18.84
CA ARG A 233 4.37 43.64 -18.03
C ARG A 233 5.13 42.39 -18.47
N ILE A 234 4.45 41.31 -18.82
CA ILE A 234 5.03 40.12 -19.46
C ILE A 234 5.76 40.51 -20.75
N ALA A 235 5.11 41.30 -21.62
CA ALA A 235 5.71 41.78 -22.86
C ALA A 235 6.95 42.65 -22.63
N THR A 236 6.96 43.43 -21.54
CA THR A 236 8.12 44.24 -21.15
C THR A 236 9.30 43.35 -20.74
N HIS A 237 9.08 42.37 -19.87
CA HIS A 237 10.14 41.42 -19.50
C HIS A 237 10.65 40.59 -20.68
N ALA A 238 9.77 40.24 -21.62
CA ALA A 238 10.17 39.51 -22.82
C ALA A 238 11.08 40.36 -23.74
N ARG A 239 10.79 41.66 -23.89
CA ARG A 239 11.65 42.60 -24.63
C ARG A 239 12.99 42.81 -23.93
N GLU A 240 12.98 43.02 -22.61
CA GLU A 240 14.20 43.12 -21.79
C GLU A 240 15.08 41.85 -21.93
N LEU A 241 14.46 40.66 -21.90
CA LEU A 241 15.17 39.40 -22.09
C LEU A 241 15.70 39.25 -23.52
N SER A 242 14.93 39.67 -24.54
CA SER A 242 15.35 39.63 -25.94
C SER A 242 16.56 40.53 -26.20
N GLU A 243 16.60 41.71 -25.60
CA GLU A 243 17.72 42.64 -25.68
C GLU A 243 18.97 42.08 -24.99
N THR A 244 18.82 41.55 -23.78
CA THR A 244 19.94 41.03 -22.97
C THR A 244 20.53 39.74 -23.53
N VAL A 245 19.71 38.86 -24.13
CA VAL A 245 20.19 37.62 -24.78
C VAL A 245 20.77 37.87 -26.17
N GLY A 246 20.63 39.08 -26.73
CA GLY A 246 21.10 39.42 -28.08
C GLY A 246 20.25 38.81 -29.20
N GLY A 247 18.99 38.46 -28.91
CA GLY A 247 18.04 37.92 -29.88
C GLY A 247 18.20 36.43 -30.23
N ASP A 248 19.11 35.69 -29.58
CA ASP A 248 19.31 34.26 -29.86
C ASP A 248 19.69 33.42 -28.62
N PHE A 249 18.85 32.44 -28.29
CA PHE A 249 19.10 31.47 -27.21
C PHE A 249 20.13 30.37 -27.53
N THR A 250 20.66 30.26 -28.76
CA THR A 250 21.55 29.16 -29.17
C THR A 250 22.72 28.95 -28.21
N THR A 251 23.39 30.03 -27.78
CA THR A 251 24.55 29.92 -26.86
C THR A 251 24.16 29.50 -25.44
N VAL A 252 22.94 29.83 -25.00
CA VAL A 252 22.40 29.44 -23.69
C VAL A 252 22.06 27.95 -23.73
N ILE A 253 21.29 27.53 -24.72
CA ILE A 253 20.84 26.14 -24.89
C ILE A 253 22.01 25.19 -25.15
N THR A 254 22.98 25.61 -25.96
CA THR A 254 24.21 24.82 -26.18
C THR A 254 24.90 24.48 -24.86
N LYS A 255 25.02 25.45 -23.94
CA LYS A 255 25.66 25.20 -22.65
C LYS A 255 24.81 24.27 -21.77
N VAL A 256 23.50 24.52 -21.68
CA VAL A 256 22.56 23.68 -20.92
C VAL A 256 22.64 22.22 -21.35
N PHE A 257 22.58 21.94 -22.67
CA PHE A 257 22.62 20.58 -23.20
C PHE A 257 23.99 19.89 -23.04
N LYS A 258 25.10 20.64 -23.14
CA LYS A 258 26.45 20.10 -22.91
C LYS A 258 26.74 19.78 -21.45
N GLU A 259 26.05 20.43 -20.52
CA GLU A 259 26.19 20.19 -19.08
C GLU A 259 25.24 19.11 -18.55
N LEU A 260 24.35 18.56 -19.40
CA LEU A 260 23.54 17.40 -19.02
C LEU A 260 24.44 16.18 -18.78
N PRO A 261 24.13 15.32 -17.80
CA PRO A 261 24.91 14.11 -17.55
C PRO A 261 24.91 13.18 -18.78
N PRO A 262 26.08 12.68 -19.23
CA PRO A 262 26.16 11.81 -20.40
C PRO A 262 25.35 10.51 -20.26
N ASP A 263 25.16 10.04 -19.03
CA ASP A 263 24.48 8.81 -18.68
C ASP A 263 22.97 8.99 -18.35
N LEU A 264 22.45 10.22 -18.31
CA LEU A 264 21.09 10.57 -17.84
C LEU A 264 19.97 9.72 -18.48
N LEU A 265 20.09 9.40 -19.77
CA LEU A 265 19.16 8.56 -20.54
C LEU A 265 19.88 7.46 -21.33
N GLN A 266 21.07 7.04 -20.89
CA GLN A 266 21.90 6.10 -21.63
C GLN A 266 21.16 4.79 -21.89
N ASN A 267 21.16 4.34 -23.14
CA ASN A 267 20.50 3.13 -23.63
C ASN A 267 18.96 3.10 -23.47
N ASN A 268 18.29 4.24 -23.26
CA ASN A 268 16.84 4.31 -23.11
C ASN A 268 16.14 4.91 -24.36
N GLN A 269 16.22 4.19 -25.48
CA GLN A 269 15.66 4.63 -26.77
C GLN A 269 14.16 4.95 -26.70
N LYS A 270 13.41 4.19 -25.91
CA LYS A 270 11.97 4.40 -25.71
C LYS A 270 11.69 5.83 -25.20
N VAL A 271 12.42 6.29 -24.18
CA VAL A 271 12.24 7.63 -23.61
C VAL A 271 12.66 8.72 -24.60
N LEU A 272 13.72 8.50 -25.38
CA LEU A 272 14.15 9.44 -26.43
C LEU A 272 13.08 9.60 -27.53
N ASP A 273 12.45 8.50 -27.95
CA ASP A 273 11.36 8.53 -28.92
C ASP A 273 10.14 9.27 -28.35
N GLU A 274 9.79 8.99 -27.09
CA GLU A 274 8.69 9.68 -26.41
C GLU A 274 8.96 11.19 -26.22
N LEU A 275 10.19 11.59 -25.91
CA LEU A 275 10.59 13.01 -25.80
C LEU A 275 10.50 13.72 -27.17
N ALA A 276 10.94 13.06 -28.23
CA ALA A 276 10.86 13.60 -29.59
C ALA A 276 9.40 13.91 -29.98
N ASP A 277 8.49 12.98 -29.73
CA ASP A 277 7.08 13.12 -30.05
C ASP A 277 6.36 14.11 -29.11
N TYR A 278 6.73 14.11 -27.82
CA TYR A 278 6.19 15.01 -26.80
C TYR A 278 6.54 16.48 -27.07
N MET A 279 7.79 16.76 -27.46
CA MET A 279 8.27 18.12 -27.71
C MET A 279 8.07 18.58 -29.15
N GLY A 280 7.84 17.66 -30.09
CA GLY A 280 7.80 17.97 -31.53
C GLY A 280 9.19 18.23 -32.13
N ILE A 281 10.24 17.67 -31.52
CA ILE A 281 11.64 17.84 -31.95
C ILE A 281 12.18 16.45 -32.34
N PRO A 282 12.18 16.07 -33.63
CA PRO A 282 12.61 14.75 -34.09
C PRO A 282 14.06 14.40 -33.74
N GLY A 283 14.92 15.42 -33.57
CA GLY A 283 16.34 15.24 -33.25
C GLY A 283 16.61 14.49 -31.95
N PHE A 284 15.64 14.44 -31.01
CA PHE A 284 15.81 13.71 -29.75
C PHE A 284 15.99 12.20 -29.95
N LYS A 285 15.45 11.62 -31.03
CA LYS A 285 15.53 10.17 -31.29
C LYS A 285 16.97 9.66 -31.41
N THR A 286 17.91 10.53 -31.78
CA THR A 286 19.32 10.19 -31.95
C THR A 286 20.24 11.01 -31.06
N ALA A 287 19.68 11.75 -30.09
CA ALA A 287 20.45 12.69 -29.29
C ALA A 287 21.30 11.96 -28.23
N THR A 288 22.54 12.42 -28.05
CA THR A 288 23.36 12.07 -26.88
C THR A 288 23.77 13.35 -26.14
N PHE A 289 23.92 13.24 -24.82
CA PHE A 289 24.15 14.38 -23.92
C PHE A 289 25.59 14.43 -23.41
N GLY A 290 25.94 15.55 -22.76
CA GLY A 290 27.27 15.81 -22.24
C GLY A 290 28.18 16.57 -23.22
N PRO A 291 29.44 16.84 -22.84
CA PRO A 291 30.34 17.70 -23.61
C PRO A 291 30.64 17.20 -25.02
N GLU A 292 30.63 15.87 -25.21
CA GLU A 292 30.88 15.18 -26.47
C GLU A 292 29.60 14.62 -27.12
N GLY A 293 28.42 14.97 -26.57
CA GLY A 293 27.13 14.50 -27.05
C GLY A 293 26.73 15.09 -28.40
N ASN A 294 26.04 14.29 -29.23
CA ASN A 294 25.48 14.70 -30.50
C ASN A 294 24.03 15.15 -30.32
N CYS A 295 23.82 16.42 -29.98
CA CYS A 295 22.49 17.02 -29.80
C CYS A 295 22.31 18.34 -30.55
N GLN A 296 23.14 18.64 -31.56
CA GLN A 296 23.11 19.93 -32.26
C GLN A 296 21.76 20.19 -32.94
N SER A 297 21.18 19.19 -33.61
CA SER A 297 19.85 19.33 -34.24
C SER A 297 18.73 19.62 -33.24
N VAL A 298 18.85 19.10 -32.01
CA VAL A 298 17.93 19.41 -30.91
C VAL A 298 18.15 20.85 -30.43
N ILE A 299 19.40 21.24 -30.21
CA ILE A 299 19.78 22.59 -29.76
C ILE A 299 19.24 23.65 -30.73
N ASP A 300 19.46 23.46 -32.04
CA ASP A 300 19.07 24.43 -33.07
C ASP A 300 17.55 24.61 -33.09
N GLN A 301 16.78 23.52 -33.17
CA GLN A 301 15.32 23.57 -33.21
C GLN A 301 14.72 24.11 -31.89
N TYR A 302 15.33 23.78 -30.75
CA TYR A 302 14.88 24.27 -29.45
C TYR A 302 15.12 25.79 -29.32
N ALA A 303 16.30 26.27 -29.70
CA ALA A 303 16.64 27.69 -29.70
C ALA A 303 15.75 28.49 -30.66
N GLU A 304 15.52 27.98 -31.87
CA GLU A 304 14.59 28.57 -32.85
C GLU A 304 13.19 28.74 -32.25
N THR A 305 12.67 27.71 -31.59
CA THR A 305 11.34 27.73 -30.96
C THR A 305 11.28 28.72 -29.79
N LEU A 306 12.32 28.79 -28.94
CA LEU A 306 12.39 29.79 -27.87
C LEU A 306 12.41 31.21 -28.42
N ASN A 307 13.22 31.47 -29.45
CA ASN A 307 13.32 32.80 -30.09
C ASN A 307 11.97 33.21 -30.69
N LEU A 308 11.27 32.29 -31.37
CA LEU A 308 9.93 32.51 -31.90
C LEU A 308 8.93 32.91 -30.80
N ARG A 309 8.90 32.15 -29.69
CA ARG A 309 7.99 32.40 -28.58
C ARG A 309 8.33 33.68 -27.82
N LEU A 310 9.62 33.99 -27.64
CA LEU A 310 10.05 35.23 -27.00
C LEU A 310 9.61 36.47 -27.79
N ASN A 311 9.74 36.41 -29.11
CA ASN A 311 9.26 37.48 -29.99
C ASN A 311 7.75 37.69 -29.83
N LYS A 312 6.96 36.60 -29.86
CA LYS A 312 5.51 36.67 -29.64
C LYS A 312 5.13 37.20 -28.25
N LEU A 313 5.87 36.80 -27.20
CA LEU A 313 5.69 37.32 -25.84
C LEU A 313 5.90 38.84 -25.79
N GLY A 314 6.92 39.34 -26.50
CA GLY A 314 7.21 40.78 -26.59
C GLY A 314 6.13 41.62 -27.29
N GLN A 315 5.18 40.97 -27.97
CA GLN A 315 4.06 41.60 -28.68
C GLN A 315 2.73 41.51 -27.91
N LEU A 316 2.71 40.94 -26.71
CA LEU A 316 1.47 40.81 -25.93
C LEU A 316 0.92 42.19 -25.53
N GLN A 317 -0.38 42.34 -25.72
CA GLN A 317 -1.13 43.55 -25.37
C GLN A 317 -2.08 43.26 -24.21
N GLU A 318 -2.55 44.32 -23.56
CA GLU A 318 -3.63 44.23 -22.59
C GLU A 318 -4.90 43.67 -23.25
N ALA A 319 -5.71 42.92 -22.50
CA ALA A 319 -6.97 42.45 -23.03
C ALA A 319 -7.90 43.65 -23.35
N PRO A 320 -8.61 43.66 -24.49
CA PRO A 320 -9.35 44.84 -24.95
C PRO A 320 -10.32 45.44 -23.92
N HIS A 321 -10.89 44.61 -23.05
CA HIS A 321 -11.83 45.02 -22.00
C HIS A 321 -11.19 45.76 -20.81
N LEU A 322 -9.87 45.68 -20.64
CA LEU A 322 -9.14 46.31 -19.52
C LEU A 322 -8.51 47.66 -19.88
N VAL A 323 -8.47 48.01 -21.17
CA VAL A 323 -7.86 49.25 -21.70
C VAL A 323 -8.67 50.51 -21.36
N GLN A 324 -9.97 50.36 -21.07
CA GLN A 324 -10.92 51.49 -20.97
C GLN A 324 -11.54 51.70 -19.57
N SER A 325 -11.13 50.92 -18.57
CA SER A 325 -11.65 51.04 -17.20
C SER A 325 -10.88 52.13 -16.42
N SER A 326 -11.47 53.32 -16.25
CA SER A 326 -11.08 54.28 -15.20
C SER A 326 -11.58 53.77 -13.84
N ALA A 327 -10.65 53.49 -12.92
CA ALA A 327 -10.85 53.04 -11.54
C ALA A 327 -11.89 51.92 -11.34
N SER A 328 -11.44 50.68 -11.48
CA SER A 328 -12.20 49.49 -11.12
C SER A 328 -11.44 48.67 -10.07
N VAL A 329 -12.16 47.79 -9.39
CA VAL A 329 -11.78 46.78 -8.37
C VAL A 329 -10.57 45.89 -8.76
N TYR A 330 -10.01 46.11 -9.95
CA TYR A 330 -9.02 45.34 -10.69
C TYR A 330 -7.69 46.08 -10.92
N GLU A 331 -7.45 47.23 -10.28
CA GLU A 331 -6.16 47.93 -10.42
C GLU A 331 -5.02 47.17 -9.72
N SER A 332 -3.93 46.93 -10.45
CA SER A 332 -2.63 46.52 -9.89
C SER A 332 -1.68 47.72 -9.90
N ILE A 333 -1.08 48.03 -8.75
CA ILE A 333 0.05 48.95 -8.66
C ILE A 333 1.32 48.10 -8.77
N ILE A 334 1.90 48.06 -9.97
CA ILE A 334 3.20 47.43 -10.23
C ILE A 334 4.28 48.50 -10.06
N ILE A 335 5.28 48.24 -9.17
CA ILE A 335 6.40 49.17 -8.96
C ILE A 335 7.17 49.36 -10.27
N PRO A 336 7.35 50.60 -10.76
CA PRO A 336 8.28 50.88 -11.85
C PRO A 336 9.70 50.59 -11.39
N SER A 337 10.50 49.96 -12.25
CA SER A 337 11.92 49.70 -12.01
C SER A 337 12.64 50.99 -11.60
N THR A 338 13.12 51.05 -10.36
CA THR A 338 14.00 52.13 -9.90
C THR A 338 15.37 51.97 -10.54
N SER A 339 15.62 52.72 -11.62
CA SER A 339 16.96 53.15 -12.02
C SER A 339 16.90 54.64 -12.33
N ASN A 340 17.79 55.39 -11.69
CA ASN A 340 17.83 56.85 -11.59
C ASN A 340 17.87 57.64 -12.94
N PRO A 341 17.57 58.95 -12.90
CA PRO A 341 17.14 59.76 -14.03
C PRO A 341 18.31 60.39 -14.78
N THR A 342 18.39 60.25 -16.10
CA THR A 342 18.90 61.29 -17.00
C THR A 342 18.69 60.87 -18.46
N THR A 343 17.64 61.40 -19.10
CA THR A 343 17.80 62.13 -20.37
C THR A 343 16.54 62.91 -20.65
N SER A 344 16.74 64.20 -20.82
CA SER A 344 15.78 65.21 -21.25
C SER A 344 15.11 64.82 -22.56
N GLY A 345 13.79 64.64 -22.51
CA GLY A 345 12.90 64.70 -23.65
C GLY A 345 11.62 65.39 -23.22
N GLN A 346 11.50 66.69 -23.50
CA GLN A 346 10.25 67.41 -23.40
C GLN A 346 9.24 66.75 -24.35
N GLY A 347 8.22 66.12 -23.79
CA GLY A 347 6.99 65.72 -24.46
C GLY A 347 5.85 66.06 -23.52
N THR A 348 5.01 66.99 -23.97
CA THR A 348 3.87 67.57 -23.27
C THR A 348 2.93 66.54 -22.66
N LEU A 349 2.43 66.84 -21.45
CA LEU A 349 1.20 66.22 -20.93
C LEU A 349 0.08 66.45 -21.95
N GLU A 350 -0.25 65.43 -22.72
CA GLU A 350 -1.54 65.36 -23.41
C GLU A 350 -2.57 64.80 -22.43
N GLU A 351 -3.65 65.56 -22.28
CA GLU A 351 -4.86 65.22 -21.54
C GLU A 351 -5.36 63.83 -21.94
N GLN A 352 -5.34 62.87 -21.00
CA GLN A 352 -6.02 61.59 -21.15
C GLN A 352 -7.53 61.85 -21.15
N THR A 353 -8.12 61.86 -22.34
CA THR A 353 -9.57 61.77 -22.55
C THR A 353 -9.99 60.33 -22.22
N GLU A 354 -10.98 60.14 -21.35
CA GLU A 354 -11.58 58.83 -21.08
C GLU A 354 -12.13 58.24 -22.40
N GLU A 355 -11.44 57.27 -22.99
CA GLU A 355 -11.93 56.56 -24.18
C GLU A 355 -13.09 55.64 -23.77
N VAL A 356 -14.32 56.07 -24.09
CA VAL A 356 -15.54 55.30 -23.89
C VAL A 356 -15.52 54.04 -24.77
N LEU A 357 -15.94 52.91 -24.19
CA LEU A 357 -16.03 51.62 -24.90
C LEU A 357 -16.89 51.75 -26.17
N PRO A 358 -16.38 51.41 -27.38
CA PRO A 358 -17.11 51.61 -28.62
C PRO A 358 -18.46 50.91 -28.61
N LEU A 359 -19.48 51.53 -29.21
CA LEU A 359 -20.86 51.01 -29.24
C LEU A 359 -20.94 49.60 -29.85
N GLU A 360 -20.13 49.33 -30.87
CA GLU A 360 -20.05 48.02 -31.52
C GLU A 360 -19.56 46.93 -30.55
N THR A 361 -18.55 47.25 -29.74
CA THR A 361 -17.96 46.37 -28.73
C THR A 361 -18.90 46.18 -27.53
N ALA A 362 -19.58 47.25 -27.11
CA ALA A 362 -20.53 47.20 -26.00
C ALA A 362 -21.77 46.34 -26.30
N LEU A 363 -22.19 46.27 -27.58
CA LEU A 363 -23.32 45.49 -28.06
C LEU A 363 -22.96 44.06 -28.47
N ASP A 364 -21.69 43.74 -28.70
CA ASP A 364 -21.24 42.38 -29.01
C ASP A 364 -21.05 41.55 -27.74
N MET A 365 -21.92 40.55 -27.54
CA MET A 365 -21.87 39.67 -26.37
C MET A 365 -20.77 38.60 -26.46
N LYS A 366 -20.12 38.43 -27.64
CA LYS A 366 -18.99 37.51 -27.79
C LYS A 366 -17.68 38.13 -27.32
N THR A 367 -17.63 39.46 -27.25
CA THR A 367 -16.48 40.18 -26.72
C THR A 367 -16.50 40.10 -25.18
N PRO A 368 -15.41 39.63 -24.54
CA PRO A 368 -15.39 39.38 -23.10
C PRO A 368 -15.33 40.70 -22.30
N VAL A 369 -16.49 41.27 -21.99
CA VAL A 369 -16.65 42.46 -21.14
C VAL A 369 -17.41 42.04 -19.88
N SER A 370 -17.00 42.50 -18.71
CA SER A 370 -17.71 42.19 -17.46
C SER A 370 -19.12 42.80 -17.51
N PHE A 371 -20.09 42.12 -16.89
CA PHE A 371 -21.49 42.58 -16.90
C PHE A 371 -21.64 44.02 -16.35
N PRO A 372 -21.03 44.40 -15.20
CA PRO A 372 -21.10 45.78 -14.71
C PRO A 372 -20.50 46.82 -15.66
N ASP A 373 -19.33 46.54 -16.25
CA ASP A 373 -18.66 47.48 -17.16
C ASP A 373 -19.47 47.66 -18.45
N ARG A 374 -20.13 46.60 -18.92
CA ARG A 374 -21.04 46.65 -20.07
C ARG A 374 -22.24 47.54 -19.80
N LEU A 375 -22.83 47.45 -18.60
CA LEU A 375 -23.94 48.32 -18.20
C LEU A 375 -23.50 49.79 -18.02
N ASP A 376 -22.31 50.04 -17.47
CA ASP A 376 -21.76 51.40 -17.39
C ASP A 376 -21.53 52.02 -18.77
N ALA A 377 -20.95 51.24 -19.70
CA ALA A 377 -20.79 51.64 -21.09
C ALA A 377 -22.13 51.95 -21.76
N TRP A 378 -23.15 51.11 -21.57
CA TRP A 378 -24.51 51.39 -22.06
C TRP A 378 -25.09 52.67 -21.45
N GLY A 379 -24.87 52.94 -20.17
CA GLY A 379 -25.30 54.18 -19.51
C GLY A 379 -24.74 55.43 -20.17
N LYS A 380 -23.45 55.41 -20.55
CA LYS A 380 -22.76 56.51 -21.25
C LYS A 380 -23.23 56.62 -22.71
N LEU A 381 -23.20 55.51 -23.46
CA LEU A 381 -23.51 55.47 -24.90
C LEU A 381 -24.98 55.76 -25.22
N PHE A 382 -25.91 55.32 -24.36
CA PHE A 382 -27.34 55.58 -24.55
C PHE A 382 -27.74 56.99 -24.13
N ALA A 383 -26.90 57.68 -23.34
CA ALA A 383 -27.13 59.08 -22.96
C ALA A 383 -26.78 60.08 -24.08
N GLU A 384 -25.84 59.72 -24.97
CA GLU A 384 -25.26 60.65 -25.96
C GLU A 384 -25.87 60.56 -27.38
N THR A 385 -26.64 59.53 -27.70
CA THR A 385 -26.93 59.21 -29.11
C THR A 385 -28.22 59.82 -29.68
N LYS A 386 -28.06 60.70 -30.69
CA LYS A 386 -29.08 61.02 -31.72
C LYS A 386 -29.34 59.83 -32.67
N THR A 387 -28.55 58.77 -32.57
CA THR A 387 -28.53 57.58 -33.43
C THR A 387 -29.50 56.49 -32.92
N PRO A 388 -30.25 55.81 -33.81
CA PRO A 388 -31.07 54.66 -33.42
C PRO A 388 -30.20 53.49 -32.95
N ILE A 389 -30.45 52.99 -31.73
CA ILE A 389 -29.79 51.78 -31.19
C ILE A 389 -30.55 50.54 -31.67
N ASP A 390 -29.84 49.57 -32.23
CA ASP A 390 -30.43 48.28 -32.59
C ASP A 390 -30.22 47.24 -31.48
N PHE A 391 -31.22 47.10 -30.61
CA PHE A 391 -31.20 46.14 -29.50
C PHE A 391 -31.20 44.68 -29.95
N ASN A 392 -31.50 44.37 -31.22
CA ASN A 392 -31.43 42.99 -31.75
C ASN A 392 -29.98 42.51 -31.96
N ARG A 393 -29.00 43.41 -31.90
CA ARG A 393 -27.57 43.05 -31.91
C ARG A 393 -27.13 42.40 -30.59
N ILE A 394 -27.88 42.61 -29.51
CA ILE A 394 -27.61 42.03 -28.19
C ILE A 394 -28.14 40.60 -28.20
N ASP A 395 -27.23 39.63 -28.16
CA ASP A 395 -27.59 38.23 -27.92
C ASP A 395 -28.07 38.08 -26.47
N TYR A 396 -29.39 37.92 -26.31
CA TYR A 396 -30.00 37.90 -24.99
C TYR A 396 -29.60 36.67 -24.16
N ASP A 397 -29.38 35.52 -24.80
CA ASP A 397 -29.00 34.30 -24.09
C ASP A 397 -27.56 34.39 -23.60
N LEU A 398 -26.66 35.02 -24.37
CA LEU A 398 -25.32 35.36 -23.88
C LEU A 398 -25.35 36.43 -22.78
N LEU A 399 -26.22 37.44 -22.87
CA LEU A 399 -26.40 38.43 -21.80
C LEU A 399 -26.89 37.79 -20.49
N VAL A 400 -27.82 36.84 -20.57
CA VAL A 400 -28.27 36.05 -19.41
C VAL A 400 -27.11 35.24 -18.82
N LYS A 401 -26.26 34.67 -19.66
CA LYS A 401 -25.08 33.94 -19.21
C LYS A 401 -24.08 34.85 -18.49
N ASP A 402 -23.81 36.04 -19.04
CA ASP A 402 -22.94 37.06 -18.43
C ASP A 402 -23.50 37.55 -17.07
N TYR A 403 -24.81 37.78 -16.97
CA TYR A 403 -25.48 38.15 -15.72
C TYR A 403 -25.41 37.04 -14.66
N ASN A 404 -25.77 35.80 -15.02
CA ASN A 404 -25.73 34.67 -14.09
C ASN A 404 -24.29 34.42 -13.60
N HIS A 405 -23.29 34.65 -14.46
CA HIS A 405 -21.89 34.62 -14.06
C HIS A 405 -21.58 35.74 -13.05
N TYR A 406 -21.94 36.99 -13.33
CA TYR A 406 -21.77 38.11 -12.40
C TYR A 406 -22.42 37.85 -11.03
N LEU A 407 -23.66 37.37 -11.00
CA LEU A 407 -24.36 37.01 -9.77
C LEU A 407 -23.61 35.91 -9.00
N SER A 408 -23.12 34.88 -9.69
CA SER A 408 -22.37 33.79 -9.05
C SER A 408 -21.06 34.27 -8.45
N VAL A 409 -20.36 35.18 -9.13
CA VAL A 409 -19.14 35.83 -8.63
C VAL A 409 -19.46 36.66 -7.38
N LEU A 410 -20.49 37.50 -7.46
CA LEU A 410 -20.90 38.38 -6.37
C LEU A 410 -21.27 37.54 -5.13
N ALA A 411 -22.18 36.59 -5.27
CA ALA A 411 -22.61 35.69 -4.20
C ALA A 411 -21.43 35.01 -3.49
N ARG A 412 -20.44 34.54 -4.26
CA ARG A 412 -19.29 33.82 -3.70
C ARG A 412 -18.29 34.74 -3.02
N GLN A 413 -18.00 35.89 -3.61
CA GLN A 413 -17.14 36.89 -2.98
C GLN A 413 -17.77 37.38 -1.67
N SER A 414 -19.09 37.57 -1.66
CA SER A 414 -19.82 37.95 -0.45
C SER A 414 -19.68 36.93 0.68
N ASP A 415 -19.77 35.63 0.37
CA ASP A 415 -19.52 34.56 1.35
C ASP A 415 -18.06 34.53 1.81
N LEU A 416 -17.09 34.72 0.90
CA LEU A 416 -15.65 34.65 1.20
C LEU A 416 -15.17 35.78 2.11
N TYR A 417 -15.63 37.00 1.84
CA TYR A 417 -15.31 38.18 2.64
C TYR A 417 -16.25 38.37 3.84
N ASN A 418 -17.13 37.39 4.09
CA ASN A 418 -18.13 37.41 5.14
C ASN A 418 -18.87 38.76 5.23
N ILE A 419 -19.26 39.32 4.08
CA ILE A 419 -19.91 40.65 4.06
C ILE A 419 -21.28 40.63 4.75
N TRP A 420 -21.84 39.43 4.90
CA TRP A 420 -23.08 39.13 5.63
C TRP A 420 -22.92 39.25 7.14
N GLN A 421 -21.67 39.30 7.65
CA GLN A 421 -21.35 39.30 9.07
C GLN A 421 -21.92 38.07 9.79
N HIS A 422 -21.90 36.91 9.11
CA HIS A 422 -22.37 35.66 9.67
C HIS A 422 -21.51 35.25 10.86
N ASN A 423 -22.17 34.88 11.97
CA ASN A 423 -21.51 34.40 13.17
C ASN A 423 -21.04 32.95 12.97
N PRO A 424 -19.73 32.63 13.04
CA PRO A 424 -19.22 31.27 12.85
C PRO A 424 -19.81 30.21 13.80
N LYS A 425 -20.41 30.63 14.92
CA LYS A 425 -21.08 29.74 15.89
C LYS A 425 -22.56 29.48 15.59
N SER A 426 -23.15 30.21 14.64
CA SER A 426 -24.51 29.97 14.17
C SER A 426 -24.48 28.95 13.02
N SER A 427 -25.45 28.03 13.01
CA SER A 427 -25.71 27.19 11.85
C SER A 427 -26.69 27.85 10.87
N SER A 428 -27.43 28.88 11.30
CA SER A 428 -28.51 29.50 10.53
C SER A 428 -28.08 30.80 9.85
N ASN A 429 -28.62 31.03 8.65
CA ASN A 429 -28.34 32.24 7.86
C ASN A 429 -29.10 33.48 8.34
N LEU A 430 -28.71 34.62 7.77
CA LEU A 430 -29.28 35.94 8.02
C LEU A 430 -30.82 36.01 7.87
N LEU A 431 -31.38 35.29 6.91
CA LEU A 431 -32.80 35.34 6.59
C LEU A 431 -33.65 34.36 7.41
N ALA A 432 -33.01 33.45 8.15
CA ALA A 432 -33.71 32.49 8.99
C ALA A 432 -34.40 33.22 10.17
N PRO A 433 -35.72 33.06 10.35
CA PRO A 433 -36.42 33.75 11.43
C PRO A 433 -36.05 33.15 12.79
N SER A 434 -35.95 34.03 13.79
CA SER A 434 -35.63 33.62 15.17
C SER A 434 -36.75 32.85 15.88
N LYS A 435 -37.97 32.79 15.33
CA LYS A 435 -39.18 32.30 16.04
C LYS A 435 -40.21 31.53 15.19
N GLU A 436 -40.07 31.40 13.88
CA GLU A 436 -41.10 30.79 13.02
C GLU A 436 -40.78 29.34 12.66
N ALA A 437 -41.75 28.45 12.88
CA ALA A 437 -41.69 27.07 12.40
C ALA A 437 -42.22 27.02 10.96
N PHE A 438 -41.33 26.97 9.97
CA PHE A 438 -41.71 26.67 8.59
C PHE A 438 -42.10 25.20 8.44
N ASP A 439 -42.97 24.92 7.46
CA ASP A 439 -43.26 23.55 7.06
C ASP A 439 -41.96 22.88 6.57
N LYS A 440 -41.73 21.65 7.03
CA LYS A 440 -40.57 20.83 6.66
C LYS A 440 -40.79 20.12 5.31
N LYS A 441 -41.91 20.36 4.63
CA LYS A 441 -42.24 19.83 3.31
C LYS A 441 -41.66 20.69 2.18
N ALA A 442 -41.32 20.05 1.08
CA ALA A 442 -40.89 20.75 -0.12
C ALA A 442 -42.07 21.47 -0.81
N ASP A 443 -41.85 22.72 -1.18
CA ASP A 443 -42.72 23.51 -2.06
C ASP A 443 -41.92 23.85 -3.32
N THR A 444 -42.54 23.73 -4.49
CA THR A 444 -41.90 23.90 -5.82
C THR A 444 -40.55 23.18 -5.99
N GLY A 445 -40.32 22.06 -5.30
CA GLY A 445 -39.10 21.25 -5.38
C GLY A 445 -38.00 21.60 -4.37
N TYR A 446 -38.27 22.50 -3.42
CA TYR A 446 -37.33 22.91 -2.38
C TYR A 446 -37.99 22.89 -1.00
N ALA A 447 -37.38 22.23 -0.03
CA ALA A 447 -37.76 22.36 1.38
C ALA A 447 -37.03 23.52 2.05
N TYR A 448 -37.61 24.08 3.11
CA TYR A 448 -36.94 25.08 3.91
C TYR A 448 -35.78 24.47 4.72
N VAL A 449 -34.57 24.95 4.47
CA VAL A 449 -33.34 24.56 5.20
C VAL A 449 -32.67 25.84 5.73
N PRO A 450 -32.69 26.12 7.04
CA PRO A 450 -32.16 27.37 7.60
C PRO A 450 -30.63 27.50 7.48
N GLN A 451 -29.94 26.39 7.21
CA GLN A 451 -28.49 26.34 7.10
C GLN A 451 -27.94 26.75 5.72
N TYR A 452 -28.79 27.13 4.75
CA TYR A 452 -28.30 27.65 3.46
C TYR A 452 -27.39 28.86 3.65
N ARG A 453 -26.25 28.92 2.96
CA ARG A 453 -25.43 30.14 2.89
C ARG A 453 -26.17 31.22 2.11
N GLU A 454 -25.98 32.47 2.50
CA GLU A 454 -26.60 33.63 1.85
C GLU A 454 -26.25 33.70 0.36
N GLY A 455 -25.01 33.41 -0.03
CA GLY A 455 -24.63 33.34 -1.45
C GLY A 455 -25.32 32.21 -2.23
N ALA A 456 -25.71 31.11 -1.59
CA ALA A 456 -26.52 30.07 -2.22
C ALA A 456 -27.98 30.54 -2.40
N VAL A 457 -28.55 31.16 -1.36
CA VAL A 457 -29.89 31.76 -1.43
C VAL A 457 -29.97 32.82 -2.52
N LEU A 458 -28.97 33.71 -2.59
CA LEU A 458 -28.91 34.79 -3.56
C LEU A 458 -28.94 34.29 -5.00
N ARG A 459 -28.25 33.17 -5.28
CA ARG A 459 -28.25 32.55 -6.61
C ARG A 459 -29.62 31.99 -6.98
N HIS A 460 -30.30 31.29 -6.07
CA HIS A 460 -31.63 30.75 -6.34
C HIS A 460 -32.67 31.84 -6.57
N LEU A 461 -32.62 32.93 -5.81
CA LEU A 461 -33.59 34.03 -5.91
C LEU A 461 -33.40 34.87 -7.18
N TYR A 462 -32.15 35.13 -7.57
CA TYR A 462 -31.86 36.16 -8.58
C TYR A 462 -31.30 35.62 -9.90
N ALA A 463 -30.87 34.36 -10.00
CA ALA A 463 -30.37 33.82 -11.27
C ALA A 463 -31.53 33.51 -12.23
N PHE A 464 -31.30 33.69 -13.53
CA PHE A 464 -32.20 33.15 -14.54
C PHE A 464 -32.01 31.63 -14.65
N ALA A 465 -33.11 30.88 -14.76
CA ALA A 465 -33.11 29.42 -14.76
C ALA A 465 -32.19 28.80 -15.84
N ALA A 466 -32.29 29.28 -17.09
CA ALA A 466 -31.42 28.83 -18.18
C ALA A 466 -31.47 29.80 -19.38
N PRO A 467 -30.46 29.77 -20.29
CA PRO A 467 -30.63 30.31 -21.64
C PRO A 467 -31.90 29.76 -22.29
N GLY A 468 -32.74 30.63 -22.86
CA GLY A 468 -34.08 30.27 -23.34
C GLY A 468 -35.22 30.20 -22.30
N ARG A 469 -34.93 30.21 -20.98
CA ARG A 469 -35.91 30.37 -19.88
C ARG A 469 -35.56 31.59 -19.04
N HIS A 470 -36.12 32.73 -19.44
CA HIS A 470 -35.78 34.06 -18.91
C HIS A 470 -36.52 34.44 -17.63
N ALA A 471 -36.87 33.47 -16.79
CA ALA A 471 -37.43 33.66 -15.45
C ALA A 471 -36.55 32.94 -14.43
N ALA A 472 -36.51 33.44 -13.19
CA ALA A 472 -35.89 32.74 -12.07
C ALA A 472 -36.72 31.51 -11.69
N ASP A 473 -36.05 30.49 -11.13
CA ASP A 473 -36.74 29.35 -10.54
C ASP A 473 -37.40 29.77 -9.22
N ARG A 474 -38.56 29.16 -8.91
CA ARG A 474 -39.29 29.47 -7.69
C ARG A 474 -38.58 28.87 -6.48
N PHE A 475 -38.15 29.72 -5.55
CA PHE A 475 -37.57 29.31 -4.27
C PHE A 475 -38.50 29.72 -3.12
N ALA A 476 -39.73 29.18 -3.16
CA ALA A 476 -40.94 29.73 -2.54
C ALA A 476 -40.82 30.15 -1.05
N TYR A 477 -40.07 29.42 -0.23
CA TYR A 477 -39.85 29.79 1.16
C TYR A 477 -38.97 31.03 1.31
N TYR A 478 -37.85 31.05 0.60
CA TYR A 478 -36.90 32.15 0.63
C TYR A 478 -37.37 33.37 -0.18
N ASP A 479 -38.23 33.18 -1.19
CA ASP A 479 -38.91 34.29 -1.89
C ASP A 479 -39.65 35.18 -0.87
N LYS A 480 -40.39 34.56 0.06
CA LYS A 480 -41.15 35.27 1.10
C LYS A 480 -40.24 35.90 2.15
N LEU A 481 -39.18 35.19 2.55
CA LEU A 481 -38.22 35.67 3.54
C LEU A 481 -37.44 36.88 3.02
N ASP A 482 -36.96 36.83 1.78
CA ASP A 482 -36.27 37.95 1.14
C ASP A 482 -37.19 39.17 1.00
N GLU A 483 -38.43 38.97 0.55
CA GLU A 483 -39.41 40.06 0.42
C GLU A 483 -39.69 40.73 1.78
N ASN A 484 -39.93 39.92 2.83
CA ASN A 484 -40.20 40.43 4.17
C ASN A 484 -38.99 41.18 4.74
N TYR A 485 -37.81 40.58 4.67
CA TYR A 485 -36.56 41.18 5.17
C TYR A 485 -36.28 42.52 4.48
N CYS A 486 -36.31 42.53 3.14
CA CYS A 486 -36.07 43.75 2.37
C CYS A 486 -37.12 44.84 2.65
N ARG A 487 -38.39 44.47 2.85
CA ARG A 487 -39.46 45.43 3.17
C ARG A 487 -39.24 46.08 4.54
N GLU A 488 -39.03 45.27 5.57
CA GLU A 488 -38.80 45.73 6.95
C GLU A 488 -37.56 46.61 7.05
N GLU A 489 -36.47 46.21 6.37
CA GLU A 489 -35.25 46.99 6.37
C GLU A 489 -35.40 48.32 5.62
N ARG A 490 -36.08 48.34 4.47
CA ARG A 490 -36.39 49.59 3.75
C ARG A 490 -37.23 50.53 4.60
N GLU A 491 -38.19 50.01 5.36
CA GLU A 491 -38.99 50.81 6.28
C GLU A 491 -38.15 51.35 7.46
N TYR A 492 -37.26 50.53 8.01
CA TYR A 492 -36.33 50.93 9.05
C TYR A 492 -35.40 52.07 8.59
N CYS A 493 -34.75 51.91 7.43
CA CYS A 493 -33.88 52.95 6.84
C CYS A 493 -34.61 54.25 6.51
N LYS A 494 -35.91 54.20 6.21
CA LYS A 494 -36.74 55.40 5.98
C LYS A 494 -37.13 56.12 7.26
N THR A 495 -37.33 55.38 8.35
CA THR A 495 -37.86 55.90 9.61
C THR A 495 -36.78 56.32 10.61
N HIS A 496 -35.52 55.89 10.42
CA HIS A 496 -34.40 56.19 11.31
C HIS A 496 -33.30 56.98 10.60
N GLU A 497 -33.09 58.22 11.02
CA GLU A 497 -32.08 59.10 10.44
C GLU A 497 -30.66 58.58 10.71
N GLY A 498 -29.86 58.43 9.64
CA GLY A 498 -28.49 57.89 9.70
C GLY A 498 -28.38 56.37 9.56
N ALA A 499 -29.49 55.62 9.58
CA ALA A 499 -29.48 54.18 9.35
C ALA A 499 -28.99 53.86 7.93
N GLN A 500 -28.07 52.90 7.81
CA GLN A 500 -27.51 52.46 6.54
C GLN A 500 -28.11 51.10 6.15
N PRO A 501 -28.41 50.87 4.86
CA PRO A 501 -28.82 49.55 4.39
C PRO A 501 -27.76 48.48 4.67
N SER A 502 -28.21 47.28 5.03
CA SER A 502 -27.39 46.08 5.17
C SER A 502 -26.65 45.74 3.88
N ALA A 503 -25.66 44.85 4.00
CA ALA A 503 -25.00 44.28 2.84
C ALA A 503 -25.99 43.53 1.93
N TRP A 504 -26.96 42.80 2.51
CA TRP A 504 -27.98 42.07 1.76
C TRP A 504 -28.83 43.01 0.90
N LEU A 505 -29.41 44.05 1.50
CA LEU A 505 -30.27 44.99 0.77
C LEU A 505 -29.50 45.77 -0.31
N LYS A 506 -28.22 46.12 -0.08
CA LYS A 506 -27.38 46.76 -1.10
C LYS A 506 -27.16 45.85 -2.32
N VAL A 507 -26.82 44.59 -2.06
CA VAL A 507 -26.59 43.58 -3.11
C VAL A 507 -27.87 43.30 -3.89
N VAL A 508 -28.96 43.00 -3.19
CA VAL A 508 -30.27 42.74 -3.78
C VAL A 508 -30.77 43.92 -4.63
N THR A 509 -30.58 45.15 -4.17
CA THR A 509 -30.97 46.35 -4.94
C THR A 509 -30.23 46.43 -6.29
N ALA A 510 -28.93 46.12 -6.32
CA ALA A 510 -28.19 46.10 -7.58
C ALA A 510 -28.69 44.99 -8.53
N LEU A 511 -28.99 43.81 -8.00
CA LEU A 511 -29.49 42.68 -8.78
C LEU A 511 -30.89 42.95 -9.34
N GLN A 512 -31.78 43.57 -8.56
CA GLN A 512 -33.10 44.00 -9.01
C GLN A 512 -32.99 45.02 -10.16
N ASN A 513 -32.13 46.04 -10.01
CA ASN A 513 -31.89 47.02 -11.08
C ASN A 513 -31.34 46.37 -12.35
N ALA A 514 -30.44 45.38 -12.21
CA ALA A 514 -29.93 44.61 -13.35
C ALA A 514 -31.02 43.79 -14.06
N GLN A 515 -31.89 43.11 -13.31
CA GLN A 515 -33.03 42.36 -13.86
C GLN A 515 -34.04 43.27 -14.55
N ASP A 516 -34.29 44.47 -14.02
CA ASP A 516 -35.13 45.49 -14.65
C ASP A 516 -34.55 45.94 -15.99
N ILE A 517 -33.24 46.20 -16.07
CA ILE A 517 -32.53 46.51 -17.31
C ILE A 517 -32.70 45.37 -18.32
N MET A 518 -32.47 44.13 -17.90
CA MET A 518 -32.59 42.96 -18.77
C MET A 518 -34.03 42.76 -19.27
N THR A 519 -35.04 43.02 -18.43
CA THR A 519 -36.45 42.94 -18.79
C THR A 519 -36.84 44.01 -19.80
N LEU A 520 -36.33 45.25 -19.61
CA LEU A 520 -36.52 46.35 -20.55
C LEU A 520 -35.86 46.06 -21.91
N ILE A 521 -34.64 45.53 -21.93
CA ILE A 521 -33.95 45.12 -23.17
C ILE A 521 -34.76 44.05 -23.90
N LYS A 522 -35.25 43.03 -23.18
CA LYS A 522 -36.06 41.98 -23.81
C LYS A 522 -37.35 42.51 -24.39
N SER A 523 -37.98 43.45 -23.68
CA SER A 523 -39.19 44.12 -24.14
C SER A 523 -38.90 44.92 -25.41
N LEU A 524 -37.80 45.69 -25.46
CA LEU A 524 -37.36 46.47 -26.62
C LEU A 524 -37.09 45.60 -27.86
N GLN A 525 -36.52 44.41 -27.68
CA GLN A 525 -36.33 43.44 -28.76
C GLN A 525 -37.67 42.92 -29.33
N ARG A 526 -38.72 42.81 -28.49
CA ARG A 526 -40.05 42.35 -28.92
C ARG A 526 -40.84 43.43 -29.66
N THR A 527 -40.71 44.71 -29.30
CA THR A 527 -41.47 45.82 -29.90
C THR A 527 -41.00 46.21 -31.30
N LYS A 528 -39.79 45.85 -31.73
CA LYS A 528 -39.30 46.11 -33.10
C LYS A 528 -40.08 45.37 -34.20
N ASN A 529 -40.78 44.28 -33.84
CA ASN A 529 -41.70 43.59 -34.76
C ASN A 529 -43.06 44.31 -34.94
N ALA A 530 -43.29 45.42 -34.20
CA ALA A 530 -44.55 46.19 -34.18
C ALA A 530 -44.31 47.72 -34.22
N GLU A 531 -43.24 48.16 -34.90
CA GLU A 531 -42.72 49.55 -34.92
C GLU A 531 -43.75 50.66 -35.25
N LYS A 532 -44.90 50.34 -35.84
CA LYS A 532 -45.93 51.34 -36.19
C LYS A 532 -46.90 51.69 -35.05
N GLU A 533 -47.07 50.85 -34.03
CA GLU A 533 -48.09 51.05 -32.98
C GLU A 533 -47.55 51.69 -31.69
N PHE A 534 -46.23 51.71 -31.45
CA PHE A 534 -45.65 52.01 -30.13
C PHE A 534 -44.60 53.15 -30.11
N ALA A 535 -44.62 54.06 -31.09
CA ALA A 535 -43.60 55.11 -31.22
C ALA A 535 -43.47 56.04 -29.99
N SER A 536 -44.56 56.28 -29.26
CA SER A 536 -44.56 57.02 -27.99
C SER A 536 -43.89 56.24 -26.84
N ASP A 537 -44.06 54.92 -26.83
CA ASP A 537 -43.56 54.04 -25.76
C ASP A 537 -42.05 53.82 -25.86
N ILE A 538 -41.49 53.81 -27.08
CA ILE A 538 -40.04 53.69 -27.30
C ILE A 538 -39.27 54.82 -26.59
N LYS A 539 -39.79 56.06 -26.62
CA LYS A 539 -39.16 57.20 -25.95
C LYS A 539 -39.20 57.04 -24.43
N MET A 540 -40.35 56.64 -23.89
CA MET A 540 -40.52 56.37 -22.45
C MET A 540 -39.62 55.23 -21.98
N TRP A 541 -39.48 54.16 -22.78
CA TRP A 541 -38.65 53.01 -22.45
C TRP A 541 -37.16 53.33 -22.49
N LYS A 542 -36.72 54.22 -23.37
CA LYS A 542 -35.34 54.73 -23.37
C LYS A 542 -35.01 55.54 -22.13
N GLU A 543 -35.91 56.44 -21.69
CA GLU A 543 -35.73 57.19 -20.45
C GLU A 543 -35.75 56.27 -19.23
N ASN A 544 -36.64 55.27 -19.21
CA ASN A 544 -36.66 54.24 -18.17
C ASN A 544 -35.36 53.42 -18.14
N LEU A 545 -34.86 52.99 -19.30
CA LEU A 545 -33.59 52.25 -19.40
C LEU A 545 -32.42 53.10 -18.89
N LYS A 546 -32.37 54.39 -19.26
CA LYS A 546 -31.35 55.33 -18.78
C LYS A 546 -31.41 55.49 -17.26
N HIS A 547 -32.60 55.67 -16.70
CA HIS A 547 -32.80 55.75 -15.25
C HIS A 547 -32.30 54.48 -14.56
N GLN A 548 -32.67 53.31 -15.07
CA GLN A 548 -32.27 52.02 -14.49
C GLN A 548 -30.75 51.78 -14.57
N LEU A 549 -30.10 52.18 -15.67
CA LEU A 549 -28.63 52.11 -15.80
C LEU A 549 -27.93 53.01 -14.75
N GLN A 550 -28.48 54.19 -14.47
CA GLN A 550 -27.94 55.09 -13.43
C GLN A 550 -28.15 54.53 -12.03
N GLU A 551 -29.32 53.97 -11.72
CA GLU A 551 -29.59 53.34 -10.42
C GLU A 551 -28.75 52.07 -10.21
N PHE A 552 -28.53 51.28 -11.27
CA PHE A 552 -27.59 50.16 -11.23
C PHE A 552 -26.17 50.62 -10.91
N LYS A 553 -25.66 51.68 -11.58
CA LYS A 553 -24.31 52.20 -11.31
C LYS A 553 -24.13 52.62 -9.86
N LYS A 554 -25.10 53.37 -9.31
CA LYS A 554 -25.09 53.78 -7.89
C LYS A 554 -25.06 52.57 -6.95
N ALA A 555 -25.88 51.56 -7.23
CA ALA A 555 -25.93 50.34 -6.42
C ALA A 555 -24.62 49.52 -6.54
N SER A 556 -24.05 49.44 -7.74
CA SER A 556 -22.75 48.78 -7.99
C SER A 556 -21.61 49.48 -7.25
N ASP A 557 -21.60 50.82 -7.20
CA ASP A 557 -20.59 51.58 -6.44
C ASP A 557 -20.72 51.35 -4.93
N ALA A 558 -21.94 51.20 -4.43
CA ALA A 558 -22.18 50.84 -3.03
C ALA A 558 -21.66 49.43 -2.69
N ILE A 559 -21.76 48.48 -3.63
CA ILE A 559 -21.18 47.14 -3.50
C ILE A 559 -19.66 47.20 -3.49
N ASN A 560 -19.05 47.96 -4.40
CA ASN A 560 -17.59 48.12 -4.42
C ASN A 560 -17.06 48.65 -3.08
N LYS A 561 -17.73 49.68 -2.54
CA LYS A 561 -17.42 50.23 -1.22
C LYS A 561 -17.57 49.21 -0.09
N LEU A 562 -18.57 48.32 -0.13
CA LEU A 562 -18.72 47.24 0.86
C LEU A 562 -17.48 46.32 0.87
N PHE A 563 -16.99 45.92 -0.30
CA PHE A 563 -15.80 45.09 -0.42
C PHE A 563 -14.50 45.83 -0.09
N GLU A 564 -14.42 47.14 -0.34
CA GLU A 564 -13.30 47.99 0.10
C GLU A 564 -13.21 48.10 1.63
N THR A 565 -14.35 48.04 2.33
CA THR A 565 -14.38 48.10 3.80
C THR A 565 -14.18 46.75 4.49
N ASN A 566 -14.40 45.62 3.79
CA ASN A 566 -14.24 44.27 4.31
C ASN A 566 -13.01 43.59 3.67
N THR A 567 -11.80 44.03 4.06
CA THR A 567 -10.52 43.59 3.45
C THR A 567 -9.86 42.39 4.14
N ALA A 568 -10.28 42.06 5.35
CA ALA A 568 -9.80 40.85 6.02
C ALA A 568 -10.50 39.64 5.41
N ILE A 569 -9.75 38.82 4.66
CA ILE A 569 -10.14 37.42 4.46
C ILE A 569 -10.35 36.86 5.87
N ASP A 570 -11.54 36.32 6.14
CA ASP A 570 -11.87 35.82 7.47
C ASP A 570 -10.94 34.66 7.82
N ALA A 571 -9.81 34.99 8.46
CA ALA A 571 -8.82 34.02 8.92
C ALA A 571 -9.40 33.07 9.97
N SER A 572 -10.62 33.32 10.47
CA SER A 572 -11.36 32.42 11.35
C SER A 572 -11.95 31.20 10.61
N VAL A 573 -12.03 31.23 9.28
CA VAL A 573 -12.46 30.06 8.47
C VAL A 573 -11.40 28.95 8.46
N THR A 574 -10.11 29.28 8.68
CA THR A 574 -9.00 28.31 8.72
C THR A 574 -8.42 28.07 10.12
N THR A 575 -8.74 28.89 11.13
CA THR A 575 -8.10 28.80 12.46
C THR A 575 -9.02 28.38 13.61
N LEU A 576 -10.35 28.35 13.41
CA LEU A 576 -11.29 27.80 14.40
C LEU A 576 -11.52 26.28 14.23
N GLU A 577 -10.83 25.64 13.28
CA GLU A 577 -11.10 24.27 12.83
C GLU A 577 -10.63 23.17 13.80
N GLU A 578 -10.02 23.52 14.94
CA GLU A 578 -9.49 22.54 15.92
C GLU A 578 -10.23 22.49 17.26
N GLU A 579 -11.13 23.43 17.60
CA GLU A 579 -11.62 23.56 18.99
C GLU A 579 -13.12 23.31 19.25
N ASN A 580 -13.97 23.09 18.23
CA ASN A 580 -15.41 22.93 18.45
C ASN A 580 -15.93 21.54 18.01
N GLU A 581 -15.96 20.56 18.92
CA GLU A 581 -16.42 19.18 18.67
C GLU A 581 -17.89 19.09 18.18
N GLU A 582 -18.73 20.08 18.47
CA GLU A 582 -20.16 20.06 18.08
C GLU A 582 -20.41 20.32 16.58
N LEU A 583 -19.58 21.15 15.93
CA LEU A 583 -19.70 21.50 14.50
C LEU A 583 -18.65 20.73 13.69
N SER A 584 -18.81 19.41 13.64
CA SER A 584 -17.86 18.49 13.00
C SER A 584 -17.67 18.78 11.50
N GLN A 585 -16.42 18.69 11.02
CA GLN A 585 -16.07 18.72 9.59
C GLN A 585 -16.84 17.69 8.75
N ARG A 586 -17.36 16.63 9.38
CA ARG A 586 -18.15 15.56 8.75
C ARG A 586 -19.52 16.02 8.22
N TYR A 587 -20.05 17.15 8.69
CA TYR A 587 -21.37 17.67 8.34
C TYR A 587 -21.32 19.01 7.59
N LYS A 588 -20.21 19.28 6.87
CA LYS A 588 -19.97 20.53 6.15
C LYS A 588 -20.42 20.44 4.68
N GLY A 589 -21.29 21.34 4.23
CA GLY A 589 -21.73 21.51 2.84
C GLY A 589 -21.03 22.67 2.12
N LEU A 590 -21.12 22.77 0.79
CA LEU A 590 -20.67 23.93 0.00
C LEU A 590 -21.73 25.02 -0.04
N PHE A 591 -23.00 24.64 -0.07
CA PHE A 591 -24.11 25.57 -0.05
C PHE A 591 -24.68 25.78 1.35
N PHE A 592 -24.26 24.97 2.31
CA PHE A 592 -24.75 25.02 3.69
C PHE A 592 -23.65 25.40 4.69
N TYR A 593 -24.05 26.06 5.78
CA TYR A 593 -23.26 26.17 6.99
C TYR A 593 -23.11 24.80 7.66
N PRO A 594 -22.06 24.58 8.49
CA PRO A 594 -21.86 23.31 9.17
C PRO A 594 -23.07 22.94 10.03
N LEU A 595 -23.52 21.68 9.92
CA LEU A 595 -24.62 21.15 10.71
C LEU A 595 -24.10 20.33 11.89
N THR A 596 -24.85 20.31 12.99
CA THR A 596 -24.63 19.33 14.06
C THR A 596 -25.29 17.99 13.71
N ALA A 597 -24.83 16.91 14.33
CA ALA A 597 -25.45 15.59 14.15
C ALA A 597 -26.94 15.60 14.54
N LYS A 598 -27.27 16.30 15.63
CA LYS A 598 -28.64 16.42 16.13
C LYS A 598 -29.55 17.18 15.16
N GLU A 599 -29.09 18.30 14.60
CA GLU A 599 -29.85 19.04 13.59
C GLU A 599 -30.15 18.16 12.37
N LEU A 600 -29.17 17.38 11.91
CA LEU A 600 -29.35 16.46 10.77
C LEU A 600 -30.35 15.34 11.09
N GLU A 601 -30.35 14.81 12.32
CA GLU A 601 -31.31 13.80 12.77
C GLU A 601 -32.76 14.32 12.81
N GLU A 602 -32.96 15.58 13.19
CA GLU A 602 -34.25 16.25 13.29
C GLU A 602 -34.85 16.68 11.92
N MET A 603 -34.07 16.59 10.84
CA MET A 603 -34.51 16.93 9.48
C MET A 603 -35.51 15.92 8.91
N SER A 604 -36.46 16.44 8.12
CA SER A 604 -37.38 15.63 7.32
C SER A 604 -36.69 15.03 6.09
N GLY A 605 -37.33 14.04 5.45
CA GLY A 605 -36.85 13.50 4.18
C GLY A 605 -36.74 14.56 3.09
N ASP A 606 -37.71 15.47 2.97
CA ASP A 606 -37.71 16.56 2.00
C ASP A 606 -36.54 17.53 2.20
N GLN A 607 -36.18 17.82 3.46
CA GLN A 607 -35.01 18.65 3.79
C GLN A 607 -33.69 17.95 3.42
N LEU A 608 -33.54 16.68 3.81
CA LEU A 608 -32.36 15.90 3.47
C LEU A 608 -32.19 15.73 1.95
N LEU A 609 -33.28 15.48 1.23
CA LEU A 609 -33.27 15.39 -0.23
C LEU A 609 -32.94 16.74 -0.89
N THR A 610 -33.46 17.84 -0.37
CA THR A 610 -33.10 19.19 -0.83
C THR A 610 -31.58 19.42 -0.68
N ILE A 611 -31.00 19.06 0.47
CA ILE A 611 -29.55 19.14 0.71
C ILE A 611 -28.77 18.28 -0.29
N CYS A 612 -29.17 17.03 -0.49
CA CYS A 612 -28.49 16.14 -1.43
C CYS A 612 -28.53 16.68 -2.87
N LEU A 613 -29.70 17.11 -3.36
CA LEU A 613 -29.84 17.63 -4.72
C LEU A 613 -29.05 18.93 -4.92
N GLU A 614 -28.98 19.76 -3.88
CA GLU A 614 -28.24 21.02 -3.90
C GLU A 614 -26.73 20.79 -4.00
N GLU A 615 -26.19 19.93 -3.13
CA GLU A 615 -24.74 19.65 -3.06
C GLU A 615 -24.21 18.84 -4.26
N LEU A 616 -25.08 18.22 -5.05
CA LEU A 616 -24.70 17.54 -6.29
C LEU A 616 -24.61 18.54 -7.46
N TYR A 617 -23.38 18.85 -7.87
CA TYR A 617 -23.11 19.75 -9.01
C TYR A 617 -23.34 19.10 -10.38
N SER A 618 -23.05 17.81 -10.50
CA SER A 618 -23.20 17.03 -11.73
C SER A 618 -24.10 15.82 -11.49
N ALA A 619 -24.79 15.39 -12.53
CA ALA A 619 -25.49 14.10 -12.55
C ALA A 619 -24.66 12.98 -13.21
N GLU A 620 -23.53 13.31 -13.85
CA GLU A 620 -22.62 12.34 -14.45
C GLU A 620 -21.66 11.77 -13.40
N LEU A 621 -21.73 10.47 -13.14
CA LEU A 621 -20.99 9.78 -12.06
C LEU A 621 -19.48 10.04 -12.06
N GLN A 622 -18.87 10.24 -13.23
CA GLN A 622 -17.43 10.51 -13.40
C GLN A 622 -17.01 11.91 -12.92
N ASP A 623 -17.95 12.84 -12.83
CA ASP A 623 -17.73 14.25 -12.48
C ASP A 623 -18.41 14.63 -11.15
N ILE A 624 -18.88 13.66 -10.37
CA ILE A 624 -19.51 13.92 -9.06
C ILE A 624 -18.43 14.15 -8.00
N GLU A 625 -18.24 15.41 -7.65
CA GLU A 625 -17.62 15.79 -6.38
C GLU A 625 -18.69 15.80 -5.29
N LEU A 626 -18.65 14.80 -4.42
CA LEU A 626 -19.59 14.67 -3.32
C LEU A 626 -19.09 15.46 -2.10
N SER A 627 -19.97 16.12 -1.35
CA SER A 627 -19.56 16.75 -0.09
C SER A 627 -19.60 15.76 1.09
N PRO A 628 -18.86 16.02 2.19
CA PRO A 628 -18.90 15.18 3.39
C PRO A 628 -20.31 14.98 3.93
N LEU A 629 -21.13 16.04 3.89
CA LEU A 629 -22.52 16.03 4.32
C LEU A 629 -23.37 15.03 3.52
N VAL A 630 -23.28 15.07 2.18
CA VAL A 630 -24.00 14.12 1.34
C VAL A 630 -23.47 12.72 1.54
N ALA A 631 -22.14 12.54 1.64
CA ALA A 631 -21.53 11.23 1.85
C ALA A 631 -22.11 10.56 3.10
N ARG A 632 -22.26 11.34 4.17
CA ARG A 632 -22.86 10.89 5.42
C ARG A 632 -24.34 10.54 5.27
N ILE A 633 -25.13 11.39 4.61
CA ILE A 633 -26.57 11.14 4.38
C ILE A 633 -26.79 9.85 3.59
N ILE A 634 -26.01 9.60 2.53
CA ILE A 634 -26.18 8.40 1.70
C ILE A 634 -25.54 7.15 2.30
N SER A 635 -24.51 7.29 3.13
CA SER A 635 -23.88 6.12 3.76
C SER A 635 -24.66 5.61 4.97
N ASP A 636 -25.49 6.45 5.59
CA ASP A 636 -26.31 6.12 6.75
C ASP A 636 -27.70 5.62 6.34
N ASP A 637 -28.08 4.45 6.84
CA ASP A 637 -29.33 3.78 6.46
C ASP A 637 -30.57 4.58 6.89
N LEU A 638 -30.53 5.25 8.04
CA LEU A 638 -31.65 6.03 8.57
C LEU A 638 -31.89 7.27 7.72
N PHE A 639 -30.83 8.01 7.41
CA PHE A 639 -30.93 9.22 6.61
C PHE A 639 -31.29 8.88 5.16
N TRP A 640 -30.65 7.86 4.58
CA TRP A 640 -30.98 7.41 3.23
C TRP A 640 -32.44 7.01 3.09
N HIS A 641 -33.00 6.26 4.05
CA HIS A 641 -34.41 5.85 3.99
C HIS A 641 -35.37 7.05 4.00
N LYS A 642 -35.10 8.07 4.84
CA LYS A 642 -35.87 9.33 4.82
C LYS A 642 -35.75 10.05 3.48
N THR A 643 -34.53 10.19 2.95
CA THR A 643 -34.23 10.89 1.69
C THR A 643 -34.86 10.21 0.48
N GLU A 644 -34.70 8.90 0.36
CA GLU A 644 -35.25 8.12 -0.75
C GLU A 644 -36.79 8.11 -0.71
N GLY A 645 -37.38 7.99 0.48
CA GLY A 645 -38.83 8.03 0.66
C GLY A 645 -39.47 9.39 0.34
N ALA A 646 -38.70 10.48 0.37
CA ALA A 646 -39.19 11.82 0.05
C ALA A 646 -39.26 12.12 -1.46
N TYR A 647 -38.56 11.36 -2.30
CA TYR A 647 -38.51 11.63 -3.72
C TYR A 647 -39.86 11.40 -4.40
N SER A 648 -40.38 12.45 -5.04
CA SER A 648 -41.64 12.48 -5.76
C SER A 648 -41.46 13.28 -7.03
N ASP A 649 -41.76 12.68 -8.20
CA ASP A 649 -41.72 13.37 -9.49
C ASP A 649 -42.67 14.58 -9.51
N SER A 650 -43.81 14.50 -8.80
CA SER A 650 -44.75 15.62 -8.71
C SER A 650 -44.23 16.81 -7.89
N THR A 651 -43.29 16.58 -6.95
CA THR A 651 -42.78 17.61 -6.05
C THR A 651 -41.43 18.13 -6.52
N PHE A 652 -40.47 17.24 -6.77
CA PHE A 652 -39.10 17.58 -7.13
C PHE A 652 -38.86 17.62 -8.64
N GLY A 653 -39.70 16.98 -9.47
CA GLY A 653 -39.51 16.91 -10.92
C GLY A 653 -39.63 18.25 -11.65
N ASN A 654 -40.15 19.29 -10.99
CA ASN A 654 -40.25 20.64 -11.54
C ASN A 654 -38.94 21.44 -11.44
N ARG A 655 -37.91 20.94 -10.73
CA ARG A 655 -36.60 21.60 -10.67
C ARG A 655 -35.90 21.54 -12.03
N THR A 656 -35.14 22.58 -12.34
CA THR A 656 -34.40 22.72 -13.62
C THR A 656 -33.05 22.01 -13.61
N ASP A 657 -32.57 21.60 -12.44
CA ASP A 657 -31.25 21.04 -12.19
C ASP A 657 -31.18 19.51 -12.38
N SER A 658 -32.03 18.95 -13.26
CA SER A 658 -32.06 17.52 -13.59
C SER A 658 -32.18 16.60 -12.35
N PRO A 659 -33.24 16.79 -11.53
CA PRO A 659 -33.40 16.13 -10.23
C PRO A 659 -33.52 14.60 -10.34
N LYS A 660 -34.03 14.10 -11.47
CA LYS A 660 -34.18 12.66 -11.73
C LYS A 660 -32.83 11.99 -11.95
N GLU A 661 -31.98 12.61 -12.76
CA GLU A 661 -30.63 12.17 -13.06
C GLU A 661 -29.76 12.22 -11.79
N LYS A 662 -29.87 13.31 -11.00
CA LYS A 662 -29.20 13.42 -9.69
C LYS A 662 -29.65 12.32 -8.71
N MET A 663 -30.95 12.03 -8.64
CA MET A 663 -31.45 10.97 -7.76
C MET A 663 -30.95 9.58 -8.20
N LEU A 664 -30.88 9.32 -9.51
CA LEU A 664 -30.30 8.07 -10.04
C LEU A 664 -28.82 7.95 -9.67
N ALA A 665 -28.06 9.04 -9.77
CA ALA A 665 -26.66 9.07 -9.36
C ALA A 665 -26.50 8.76 -7.86
N LEU A 666 -27.29 9.40 -7.00
CA LEU A 666 -27.30 9.13 -5.55
C LEU A 666 -27.58 7.66 -5.23
N LYS A 667 -28.59 7.07 -5.90
CA LYS A 667 -28.92 5.64 -5.76
C LYS A 667 -27.76 4.73 -6.19
N THR A 668 -27.09 5.09 -7.27
CA THR A 668 -25.95 4.32 -7.77
C THR A 668 -24.78 4.36 -6.79
N LEU A 669 -24.43 5.55 -6.28
CA LEU A 669 -23.38 5.71 -5.28
C LEU A 669 -23.71 4.97 -3.98
N ARG A 670 -24.96 5.06 -3.52
CA ARG A 670 -25.47 4.28 -2.38
C ARG A 670 -25.26 2.78 -2.59
N ASN A 671 -25.66 2.26 -3.75
CA ASN A 671 -25.53 0.84 -4.06
C ASN A 671 -24.06 0.40 -4.08
N ASN A 672 -23.15 1.24 -4.58
CA ASN A 672 -21.73 0.92 -4.56
C ASN A 672 -21.19 0.83 -3.12
N VAL A 673 -21.59 1.73 -2.23
CA VAL A 673 -21.25 1.65 -0.79
C VAL A 673 -21.79 0.37 -0.15
N LEU A 674 -23.05 0.02 -0.45
CA LEU A 674 -23.68 -1.20 0.06
C LEU A 674 -22.98 -2.47 -0.43
N GLN A 675 -22.56 -2.51 -1.70
CA GLN A 675 -21.78 -3.63 -2.24
C GLN A 675 -20.44 -3.79 -1.52
N CYS A 676 -19.73 -2.69 -1.23
CA CYS A 676 -18.49 -2.76 -0.43
C CYS A 676 -18.75 -3.35 0.96
N ARG A 677 -19.82 -2.90 1.64
CA ARG A 677 -20.21 -3.45 2.95
C ARG A 677 -20.62 -4.92 2.90
N GLU A 678 -21.30 -5.33 1.83
CA GLU A 678 -21.66 -6.74 1.61
C GLU A 678 -20.43 -7.62 1.45
N ILE A 679 -19.44 -7.19 0.68
CA ILE A 679 -18.18 -7.94 0.53
C ILE A 679 -17.40 -7.95 1.85
N LEU A 680 -17.39 -6.86 2.62
CA LEU A 680 -16.80 -6.84 3.97
C LEU A 680 -17.53 -7.78 4.93
N LEU A 681 -18.86 -7.90 4.83
CA LEU A 681 -19.63 -8.89 5.58
C LEU A 681 -19.21 -10.32 5.21
N GLN A 682 -19.09 -10.61 3.91
CA GLN A 682 -18.61 -11.91 3.42
C GLN A 682 -17.18 -12.20 3.91
N PHE A 683 -16.30 -11.18 3.92
CA PHE A 683 -14.96 -11.27 4.47
C PHE A 683 -14.98 -11.72 5.93
N HIS A 684 -15.90 -11.20 6.75
CA HIS A 684 -16.03 -11.63 8.15
C HIS A 684 -16.61 -13.04 8.32
N GLN A 685 -17.36 -13.55 7.34
CA GLN A 685 -18.01 -14.86 7.40
C GLN A 685 -17.15 -16.01 6.88
N THR A 686 -16.24 -15.77 5.93
CA THR A 686 -15.38 -16.85 5.39
C THR A 686 -14.32 -17.30 6.42
N ILE A 687 -13.99 -18.59 6.38
CA ILE A 687 -12.94 -19.23 7.18
C ILE A 687 -11.64 -19.43 6.39
N SER A 688 -11.68 -19.24 5.07
CA SER A 688 -10.53 -19.45 4.18
C SER A 688 -9.66 -18.20 4.14
N LEU A 689 -8.37 -18.34 4.45
CA LEU A 689 -7.42 -17.21 4.39
C LEU A 689 -7.31 -16.66 2.96
N SER A 690 -7.24 -17.53 1.95
CA SER A 690 -7.16 -17.11 0.54
C SER A 690 -8.39 -16.33 0.10
N GLU A 691 -9.59 -16.78 0.48
CA GLU A 691 -10.82 -16.06 0.13
C GLU A 691 -10.89 -14.70 0.85
N LYS A 692 -10.42 -14.60 2.11
CA LYS A 692 -10.32 -13.31 2.80
C LYS A 692 -9.40 -12.33 2.05
N GLU A 693 -8.29 -12.82 1.48
CA GLU A 693 -7.38 -12.00 0.68
C GLU A 693 -8.07 -11.48 -0.59
N ASP A 694 -8.72 -12.38 -1.34
CA ASP A 694 -9.42 -12.03 -2.58
C ASP A 694 -10.57 -11.05 -2.33
N LEU A 695 -11.36 -11.27 -1.26
CA LEU A 695 -12.46 -10.38 -0.88
C LEU A 695 -11.95 -9.01 -0.47
N LEU A 696 -10.89 -8.93 0.35
CA LEU A 696 -10.34 -7.64 0.78
C LEU A 696 -9.76 -6.86 -0.41
N HIS A 697 -9.08 -7.55 -1.33
CA HIS A 697 -8.58 -6.93 -2.56
C HIS A 697 -9.73 -6.40 -3.44
N SER A 698 -10.81 -7.18 -3.59
CA SER A 698 -11.98 -6.73 -4.35
C SER A 698 -12.67 -5.51 -3.72
N VAL A 699 -12.71 -5.42 -2.38
CA VAL A 699 -13.21 -4.21 -1.69
C VAL A 699 -12.28 -3.03 -1.92
N GLU A 700 -10.96 -3.22 -1.85
CA GLU A 700 -9.97 -2.15 -2.06
C GLU A 700 -10.12 -1.53 -3.45
N GLU A 701 -10.16 -2.34 -4.52
CA GLU A 701 -10.37 -1.86 -5.89
C GLU A 701 -11.68 -1.07 -6.02
N ARG A 702 -12.75 -1.52 -5.36
CA ARG A 702 -14.05 -0.83 -5.40
C ARG A 702 -14.02 0.48 -4.62
N ILE A 703 -13.42 0.50 -3.43
CA ILE A 703 -13.26 1.72 -2.64
C ILE A 703 -12.50 2.77 -3.45
N ASP A 704 -11.43 2.38 -4.14
CA ASP A 704 -10.62 3.31 -4.95
C ASP A 704 -11.42 3.98 -6.08
N THR A 705 -12.51 3.38 -6.54
CA THR A 705 -13.42 3.96 -7.54
C THR A 705 -14.48 4.90 -6.96
N LEU A 706 -14.67 4.92 -5.64
CA LEU A 706 -15.66 5.77 -5.00
C LEU A 706 -15.16 7.23 -4.87
N PRO A 707 -16.07 8.22 -4.81
CA PRO A 707 -15.72 9.58 -4.39
C PRO A 707 -15.04 9.62 -3.01
N LEU A 708 -14.06 10.52 -2.85
CA LEU A 708 -13.16 10.61 -1.69
C LEU A 708 -13.86 10.51 -0.33
N TYR A 709 -14.95 11.24 -0.13
CA TYR A 709 -15.66 11.23 1.16
C TYR A 709 -16.44 9.95 1.43
N LEU A 710 -16.85 9.21 0.40
CA LEU A 710 -17.44 7.87 0.56
C LEU A 710 -16.36 6.83 0.89
N GLN A 711 -15.15 6.97 0.34
CA GLN A 711 -14.01 6.18 0.78
C GLN A 711 -13.74 6.39 2.28
N ALA A 712 -13.78 7.65 2.73
CA ALA A 712 -13.58 7.99 4.14
C ALA A 712 -14.63 7.36 5.07
N GLU A 713 -15.90 7.24 4.64
CA GLU A 713 -16.96 6.56 5.39
C GLU A 713 -16.68 5.05 5.57
N LEU A 714 -16.03 4.40 4.60
CA LEU A 714 -15.70 2.97 4.65
C LEU A 714 -14.31 2.68 5.24
N LYS A 715 -13.46 3.70 5.39
CA LYS A 715 -12.06 3.56 5.77
C LYS A 715 -11.85 2.78 7.07
N ASN A 716 -12.68 3.03 8.08
CA ASN A 716 -12.56 2.36 9.38
C ASN A 716 -12.93 0.88 9.29
N GLU A 717 -14.03 0.55 8.60
CA GLU A 717 -14.47 -0.84 8.40
C GLU A 717 -13.41 -1.63 7.62
N PHE A 718 -12.87 -1.04 6.55
CA PHE A 718 -11.80 -1.64 5.74
C PHE A 718 -10.49 -1.79 6.54
N ALA A 719 -10.07 -0.78 7.31
CA ALA A 719 -8.85 -0.84 8.11
C ALA A 719 -8.91 -1.93 9.19
N LEU A 720 -10.08 -2.13 9.81
CA LEU A 720 -10.31 -3.23 10.75
C LEU A 720 -10.18 -4.59 10.05
N ALA A 721 -10.79 -4.75 8.86
CA ALA A 721 -10.68 -5.97 8.08
C ALA A 721 -9.22 -6.26 7.64
N SER A 722 -8.51 -5.24 7.15
CA SER A 722 -7.10 -5.34 6.75
C SER A 722 -6.16 -5.69 7.92
N THR A 723 -6.41 -5.11 9.09
CA THR A 723 -5.67 -5.44 10.32
C THR A 723 -5.92 -6.90 10.73
N LEU A 724 -7.17 -7.35 10.68
CA LEU A 724 -7.54 -8.73 10.99
C LEU A 724 -6.86 -9.72 10.03
N LEU A 725 -6.88 -9.45 8.73
CA LEU A 725 -6.22 -10.29 7.73
C LEU A 725 -4.71 -10.37 7.98
N SER A 726 -4.08 -9.24 8.27
CA SER A 726 -2.64 -9.18 8.57
C SER A 726 -2.27 -10.02 9.80
N GLN A 727 -3.11 -9.98 10.84
CA GLN A 727 -2.94 -10.83 12.03
C GLN A 727 -3.09 -12.32 11.69
N TRP A 728 -4.09 -12.68 10.88
CA TRP A 728 -4.27 -14.06 10.43
C TRP A 728 -3.09 -14.56 9.61
N LYS A 729 -2.58 -13.76 8.67
CA LYS A 729 -1.39 -14.06 7.87
C LYS A 729 -0.18 -14.31 8.77
N ALA A 730 0.10 -13.39 9.70
CA ALA A 730 1.25 -13.51 10.59
C ALA A 730 1.17 -14.78 11.47
N SER A 731 0.00 -15.08 12.05
CA SER A 731 -0.19 -16.29 12.85
C SER A 731 -0.06 -17.57 12.00
N ASN A 732 -0.61 -17.58 10.78
CA ASN A 732 -0.51 -18.71 9.87
C ASN A 732 0.94 -18.96 9.39
N GLU A 733 1.67 -17.91 9.00
CA GLU A 733 3.08 -18.00 8.63
C GLU A 733 3.94 -18.48 9.80
N PHE A 734 3.67 -18.00 11.01
CA PHE A 734 4.36 -18.45 12.21
C PHE A 734 4.11 -19.94 12.48
N TYR A 735 2.86 -20.40 12.38
CA TYR A 735 2.52 -21.83 12.48
C TYR A 735 3.27 -22.67 11.43
N LEU A 736 3.22 -22.28 10.15
CA LEU A 736 3.90 -22.99 9.06
C LEU A 736 5.43 -22.98 9.24
N ALA A 737 6.00 -21.92 9.81
CA ALA A 737 7.42 -21.89 10.16
C ALA A 737 7.76 -22.92 11.25
N GLN A 738 6.97 -23.00 12.33
CA GLN A 738 7.18 -24.01 13.37
C GLN A 738 6.93 -25.43 12.85
N GLU A 739 5.97 -25.61 11.93
CA GLU A 739 5.69 -26.91 11.31
C GLU A 739 6.90 -27.38 10.49
N ARG A 740 7.54 -26.48 9.72
CA ARG A 740 8.80 -26.78 9.02
C ARG A 740 9.91 -27.16 10.00
N VAL A 741 10.05 -26.47 11.12
CA VAL A 741 11.04 -26.83 12.16
C VAL A 741 10.75 -28.23 12.68
N TYR A 742 9.49 -28.56 12.99
CA TYR A 742 9.09 -29.89 13.45
C TYR A 742 9.48 -31.00 12.46
N HIS A 743 9.29 -30.78 11.16
CA HIS A 743 9.64 -31.77 10.13
C HIS A 743 11.14 -31.93 9.88
N THR A 744 11.95 -30.91 10.19
CA THR A 744 13.42 -30.96 9.97
C THR A 744 14.19 -31.61 11.11
N VAL A 745 13.62 -31.70 12.31
CA VAL A 745 14.26 -32.34 13.46
C VAL A 745 13.85 -33.81 13.60
N SER A 746 14.63 -34.60 14.34
CA SER A 746 14.41 -36.05 14.50
C SER A 746 14.61 -36.49 15.95
N GLY A 747 14.01 -37.64 16.30
CA GLY A 747 14.12 -38.25 17.63
C GLY A 747 13.56 -37.35 18.73
N SER A 748 14.23 -37.31 19.89
CA SER A 748 13.79 -36.53 21.06
C SER A 748 13.64 -35.03 20.81
N ARG A 749 14.37 -34.45 19.84
CA ARG A 749 14.24 -33.02 19.48
C ARG A 749 12.89 -32.67 18.88
N LYS A 750 12.15 -33.64 18.30
CA LYS A 750 10.76 -33.43 17.86
C LYS A 750 9.83 -33.10 19.02
N ILE A 751 10.11 -33.60 20.23
CA ILE A 751 9.30 -33.33 21.42
C ILE A 751 9.36 -31.84 21.78
N ASP A 752 10.57 -31.25 21.74
CA ASP A 752 10.74 -29.81 22.02
C ASP A 752 10.21 -28.94 20.87
N ALA A 753 10.43 -29.34 19.62
CA ALA A 753 9.87 -28.62 18.46
C ALA A 753 8.33 -28.62 18.44
N PHE A 754 7.70 -29.72 18.88
CA PHE A 754 6.25 -29.80 18.99
C PHE A 754 5.69 -28.81 20.02
N ARG A 755 6.39 -28.53 21.12
CA ARG A 755 5.94 -27.54 22.10
C ARG A 755 5.78 -26.16 21.44
N ASN A 756 6.77 -25.74 20.67
CA ASN A 756 6.72 -24.48 19.94
C ASN A 756 5.62 -24.49 18.85
N LEU A 757 5.43 -25.62 18.18
CA LEU A 757 4.37 -25.80 17.19
C LEU A 757 2.98 -25.75 17.84
N HIS A 758 2.80 -26.36 19.01
CA HIS A 758 1.58 -26.32 19.79
C HIS A 758 1.26 -24.91 20.26
N ASP A 759 2.25 -24.18 20.79
CA ASP A 759 2.08 -22.78 21.17
C ASP A 759 1.73 -21.89 19.96
N ALA A 760 2.27 -22.20 18.78
CA ALA A 760 1.91 -21.53 17.53
C ALA A 760 0.48 -21.88 17.09
N PHE A 761 0.09 -23.14 17.21
CA PHE A 761 -1.27 -23.62 16.94
C PHE A 761 -2.28 -22.93 17.85
N GLU A 762 -1.99 -22.83 19.16
CA GLU A 762 -2.89 -22.19 20.12
C GLU A 762 -3.12 -20.69 19.87
N LYS A 763 -2.17 -20.03 19.21
CA LYS A 763 -2.26 -18.62 18.78
C LYS A 763 -3.00 -18.43 17.46
N LEU A 764 -3.33 -19.51 16.73
CA LEU A 764 -4.14 -19.39 15.52
C LEU A 764 -5.57 -18.93 15.88
N PRO A 765 -6.20 -18.13 15.01
CA PRO A 765 -7.65 -17.89 15.05
C PRO A 765 -8.43 -19.21 15.06
N SER A 766 -9.59 -19.24 15.73
CA SER A 766 -10.43 -20.44 15.87
C SER A 766 -10.74 -21.13 14.53
N ASP A 767 -11.01 -20.32 13.51
CA ASP A 767 -11.37 -20.81 12.19
C ASP A 767 -10.18 -21.50 11.49
N LEU A 768 -8.97 -20.94 11.63
CA LEU A 768 -7.74 -21.56 11.11
C LEU A 768 -7.31 -22.78 11.92
N LYS A 769 -7.54 -22.79 13.25
CA LYS A 769 -7.31 -24.00 14.07
C LYS A 769 -8.06 -25.19 13.51
N GLY A 770 -9.32 -25.00 13.10
CA GLY A 770 -10.14 -26.06 12.51
C GLY A 770 -9.51 -26.71 11.27
N ILE A 771 -8.82 -25.92 10.43
CA ILE A 771 -8.14 -26.41 9.22
C ILE A 771 -6.93 -27.29 9.56
N TYR A 772 -6.18 -26.92 10.60
CA TYR A 772 -4.94 -27.62 11.00
C TYR A 772 -5.13 -28.68 12.09
N GLN A 773 -6.32 -28.77 12.70
CA GLN A 773 -6.59 -29.62 13.87
C GLN A 773 -6.15 -31.08 13.66
N THR A 774 -6.59 -31.71 12.57
CA THR A 774 -6.25 -33.12 12.28
C THR A 774 -4.74 -33.34 12.19
N LYS A 775 -4.00 -32.44 11.52
CA LYS A 775 -2.54 -32.54 11.42
C LYS A 775 -1.87 -32.34 12.78
N HIS A 776 -2.33 -31.36 13.53
CA HIS A 776 -1.82 -31.09 14.86
C HIS A 776 -2.03 -32.27 15.81
N ASP A 777 -3.20 -32.90 15.77
CA ASP A 777 -3.52 -34.10 16.55
C ASP A 777 -2.62 -35.29 16.17
N ASP A 778 -2.31 -35.43 14.88
CA ASP A 778 -1.40 -36.43 14.37
C ASP A 778 0.04 -36.20 14.86
N TYR A 779 0.51 -34.96 14.88
CA TYR A 779 1.82 -34.60 15.48
C TYR A 779 1.85 -34.83 16.99
N HIS A 780 0.73 -34.60 17.68
CA HIS A 780 0.62 -34.89 19.10
C HIS A 780 0.77 -36.38 19.40
N LYS A 781 0.10 -37.25 18.62
CA LYS A 781 0.25 -38.71 18.74
C LYS A 781 1.70 -39.16 18.50
N GLU A 782 2.38 -38.57 17.50
CA GLU A 782 3.80 -38.83 17.24
C GLU A 782 4.67 -38.48 18.46
N VAL A 783 4.42 -37.32 19.09
CA VAL A 783 5.17 -36.90 20.27
C VAL A 783 4.90 -37.80 21.48
N LEU A 784 3.66 -38.24 21.70
CA LEU A 784 3.34 -39.20 22.77
C LEU A 784 4.08 -40.53 22.56
N TYR A 785 4.12 -41.03 21.33
CA TYR A 785 4.91 -42.21 20.98
C TYR A 785 6.41 -42.00 21.26
N LEU A 786 6.99 -40.87 20.83
CA LEU A 786 8.41 -40.58 21.06
C LEU A 786 8.76 -40.43 22.54
N GLN A 787 7.90 -39.80 23.34
CA GLN A 787 8.07 -39.70 24.79
C GLN A 787 8.05 -41.09 25.44
N SER A 788 7.08 -41.93 25.07
CA SER A 788 7.01 -43.31 25.55
C SER A 788 8.21 -44.14 25.09
N PHE A 789 8.70 -43.92 23.87
CA PHE A 789 9.88 -44.60 23.33
C PHE A 789 11.16 -44.21 24.09
N GLU A 790 11.38 -42.93 24.38
CA GLU A 790 12.53 -42.50 25.17
C GLU A 790 12.44 -43.01 26.62
N ALA A 791 11.25 -42.98 27.23
CA ALA A 791 11.04 -43.58 28.55
C ALA A 791 11.35 -45.08 28.54
N PHE A 792 10.85 -45.81 27.54
CA PHE A 792 11.11 -47.23 27.33
C PHE A 792 12.62 -47.51 27.24
N LYS A 793 13.38 -46.70 26.51
CA LYS A 793 14.85 -46.87 26.39
C LYS A 793 15.58 -46.75 27.72
N GLN A 794 15.12 -45.87 28.62
CA GLN A 794 15.77 -45.64 29.92
C GLN A 794 15.49 -46.75 30.96
N VAL A 795 14.48 -47.61 30.73
CA VAL A 795 14.14 -48.68 31.68
C VAL A 795 15.28 -49.70 31.77
N GLN A 796 15.77 -49.89 33.00
CA GLN A 796 16.90 -50.76 33.33
C GLN A 796 16.48 -52.13 33.89
N ALA A 797 15.33 -52.24 34.55
CA ALA A 797 14.84 -53.52 35.07
C ALA A 797 14.06 -54.27 33.98
N LEU A 798 14.32 -55.58 33.83
CA LEU A 798 13.69 -56.39 32.79
C LEU A 798 12.17 -56.47 32.95
N ALA A 799 11.67 -56.66 34.16
CA ALA A 799 10.23 -56.75 34.43
C ALA A 799 9.50 -55.47 34.00
N ASP A 800 10.06 -54.31 34.33
CA ASP A 800 9.52 -53.02 33.93
C ASP A 800 9.65 -52.80 32.42
N LYS A 801 10.73 -53.28 31.79
CA LYS A 801 10.93 -53.18 30.33
C LYS A 801 9.82 -53.93 29.59
N ILE A 802 9.52 -55.15 30.04
CA ILE A 802 8.46 -55.97 29.48
C ILE A 802 7.09 -55.29 29.66
N ALA A 803 6.83 -54.74 30.85
CA ALA A 803 5.56 -54.07 31.15
C ALA A 803 5.36 -52.77 30.35
N GLN A 804 6.42 -51.99 30.13
CA GLN A 804 6.34 -50.73 29.39
C GLN A 804 6.24 -50.89 27.86
N PHE A 805 6.44 -52.09 27.33
CA PHE A 805 6.30 -52.32 25.90
C PHE A 805 4.84 -52.21 25.41
N GLU A 806 3.87 -52.71 26.19
CA GLU A 806 2.47 -52.72 25.76
C GLU A 806 1.88 -51.29 25.60
N PRO A 807 2.12 -50.34 26.54
CA PRO A 807 1.78 -48.94 26.32
C PRO A 807 2.44 -48.33 25.08
N LEU A 808 3.72 -48.64 24.83
CA LEU A 808 4.45 -48.15 23.66
C LEU A 808 3.85 -48.67 22.35
N LYS A 809 3.51 -49.96 22.31
CA LYS A 809 2.84 -50.61 21.18
C LYS A 809 1.49 -49.97 20.87
N SER A 810 0.66 -49.74 21.89
CA SER A 810 -0.63 -49.08 21.71
C SER A 810 -0.48 -47.69 21.09
N LEU A 811 0.50 -46.89 21.53
CA LEU A 811 0.78 -45.58 20.96
C LEU A 811 1.29 -45.68 19.51
N PHE A 812 2.13 -46.65 19.20
CA PHE A 812 2.60 -46.90 17.83
C PHE A 812 1.45 -47.30 16.88
N GLU A 813 0.49 -48.09 17.35
CA GLU A 813 -0.67 -48.52 16.57
C GLU A 813 -1.63 -47.37 16.27
N GLN A 814 -1.71 -46.37 17.16
CA GLN A 814 -2.51 -45.16 16.99
C GLN A 814 -1.87 -44.12 16.05
N LEU A 815 -0.61 -44.32 15.62
CA LEU A 815 0.05 -43.40 14.70
C LEU A 815 -0.63 -43.43 13.31
N PRO A 816 -0.78 -42.26 12.67
CA PRO A 816 -1.22 -42.16 11.28
C PRO A 816 -0.29 -42.92 10.34
N THR A 817 -0.83 -43.49 9.26
CA THR A 817 -0.06 -44.30 8.29
C THR A 817 1.16 -43.56 7.72
N SER A 818 1.03 -42.25 7.48
CA SER A 818 2.10 -41.38 6.97
C SER A 818 3.30 -41.29 7.93
N ILE A 819 3.06 -41.28 9.24
CA ILE A 819 4.09 -41.16 10.29
C ILE A 819 4.60 -42.55 10.67
N LYS A 820 3.70 -43.53 10.80
CA LYS A 820 4.00 -44.90 11.23
C LYS A 820 5.08 -45.55 10.36
N GLY A 821 5.07 -45.30 9.05
CA GLY A 821 6.08 -45.80 8.12
C GLY A 821 7.52 -45.42 8.48
N SER A 822 7.74 -44.22 9.02
CA SER A 822 9.08 -43.75 9.44
C SER A 822 9.62 -44.48 10.67
N TYR A 823 8.75 -45.10 11.48
CA TYR A 823 9.12 -45.76 12.73
C TYR A 823 9.00 -47.29 12.68
N GLN A 824 8.42 -47.85 11.62
CA GLN A 824 8.11 -49.28 11.50
C GLN A 824 9.35 -50.17 11.73
N ALA A 825 10.46 -49.90 11.04
CA ALA A 825 11.66 -50.72 11.16
C ALA A 825 12.24 -50.75 12.59
N VAL A 826 12.19 -49.60 13.28
CA VAL A 826 12.64 -49.49 14.68
C VAL A 826 11.69 -50.26 15.59
N PHE A 827 10.38 -50.11 15.38
CA PHE A 827 9.36 -50.80 16.17
C PHE A 827 9.43 -52.33 15.99
N ASP A 828 9.63 -52.82 14.77
CA ASP A 828 9.80 -54.25 14.48
C ASP A 828 10.99 -54.85 15.25
N GLN A 829 12.09 -54.09 15.35
CA GLN A 829 13.25 -54.50 16.15
C GLN A 829 12.93 -54.53 17.65
N LEU A 830 12.17 -53.56 18.16
CA LEU A 830 11.74 -53.56 19.56
C LEU A 830 10.81 -54.74 19.86
N GLN A 831 9.90 -55.07 18.95
CA GLN A 831 9.02 -56.23 19.08
C GLN A 831 9.82 -57.54 19.15
N GLN A 832 10.83 -57.70 18.27
CA GLN A 832 11.70 -58.87 18.32
C GLN A 832 12.47 -58.97 19.66
N ASN A 833 12.99 -57.84 20.16
CA ASN A 833 13.65 -57.80 21.46
C ASN A 833 12.70 -58.11 22.61
N GLN A 834 11.46 -57.60 22.55
CA GLN A 834 10.42 -57.88 23.52
C GLN A 834 10.07 -59.37 23.57
N ASP A 835 9.91 -60.02 22.42
CA ASP A 835 9.61 -61.45 22.36
C ASP A 835 10.73 -62.26 23.05
N LEU A 836 11.99 -61.86 22.86
CA LEU A 836 13.13 -62.45 23.55
C LEU A 836 13.12 -62.16 25.07
N TYR A 837 12.84 -60.93 25.49
CA TYR A 837 12.73 -60.58 26.91
C TYR A 837 11.64 -61.39 27.61
N GLN A 838 10.47 -61.53 26.99
CA GLN A 838 9.38 -62.36 27.50
C GLN A 838 9.79 -63.82 27.59
N ALA A 839 10.45 -64.37 26.56
CA ALA A 839 10.91 -65.75 26.57
C ALA A 839 11.92 -66.03 27.70
N VAL A 840 12.86 -65.12 27.95
CA VAL A 840 13.83 -65.23 29.06
C VAL A 840 13.13 -65.17 30.42
N SER A 841 12.16 -64.28 30.59
CA SER A 841 11.38 -64.12 31.82
C SER A 841 10.47 -65.32 32.10
N LEU A 842 9.72 -65.80 31.10
CA LEU A 842 8.80 -66.94 31.21
C LEU A 842 9.54 -68.25 31.57
N ASN A 843 10.74 -68.45 31.02
CA ASN A 843 11.57 -69.61 31.34
C ASN A 843 12.26 -69.49 32.71
N GLN A 844 11.97 -68.44 33.51
CA GLN A 844 12.56 -68.16 34.82
C GLN A 844 14.09 -68.15 34.78
N ARG A 845 14.70 -67.75 33.64
CA ARG A 845 16.16 -67.75 33.48
C ARG A 845 16.84 -66.63 34.27
N VAL A 846 16.06 -65.61 34.58
CA VAL A 846 16.47 -64.38 35.25
C VAL A 846 15.41 -64.01 36.29
N THR A 847 15.84 -63.30 37.33
CA THR A 847 14.93 -62.79 38.37
C THR A 847 14.26 -61.48 37.94
N PRO A 848 13.15 -61.05 38.56
CA PRO A 848 12.48 -59.80 38.19
C PRO A 848 13.37 -58.55 38.22
N ASN A 849 14.41 -58.54 39.07
CA ASN A 849 15.37 -57.44 39.22
C ASN A 849 16.58 -57.54 38.27
N TYR A 850 16.60 -58.48 37.31
CA TYR A 850 17.68 -58.54 36.33
C TYR A 850 17.76 -57.25 35.51
N SER A 851 18.99 -56.79 35.25
CA SER A 851 19.15 -55.62 34.40
C SER A 851 19.01 -56.00 32.92
N VAL A 852 18.39 -55.11 32.15
CA VAL A 852 18.27 -55.23 30.69
C VAL A 852 19.67 -55.31 30.05
N GLU A 853 20.65 -54.58 30.59
CA GLU A 853 22.03 -54.60 30.12
C GLU A 853 22.66 -56.00 30.20
N GLN A 854 22.42 -56.75 31.29
CA GLN A 854 22.92 -58.11 31.45
C GLN A 854 22.30 -59.06 30.42
N VAL A 855 21.00 -58.95 30.19
CA VAL A 855 20.28 -59.76 29.18
C VAL A 855 20.76 -59.42 27.77
N GLU A 856 20.85 -58.14 27.44
CA GLU A 856 21.34 -57.70 26.13
C GLU A 856 22.80 -58.08 25.89
N LYS A 857 23.64 -58.13 26.94
CA LYS A 857 25.01 -58.62 26.83
C LYS A 857 25.05 -60.07 26.36
N VAL A 858 24.18 -60.92 26.89
CA VAL A 858 24.01 -62.32 26.42
C VAL A 858 23.50 -62.33 24.97
N PHE A 859 22.48 -61.52 24.66
CA PHE A 859 21.94 -61.46 23.31
C PHE A 859 22.99 -61.03 22.28
N ARG A 860 23.76 -59.97 22.55
CA ARG A 860 24.84 -59.50 21.66
C ARG A 860 25.90 -60.56 21.43
N ARG A 861 26.28 -61.32 22.46
CA ARG A 861 27.25 -62.43 22.33
C ARG A 861 26.74 -63.56 21.45
N ILE A 862 25.46 -63.90 21.56
CA ILE A 862 24.85 -64.93 20.71
C ILE A 862 24.67 -64.41 19.27
N GLN A 863 24.26 -63.14 19.13
CA GLN A 863 24.03 -62.48 17.84
C GLN A 863 25.32 -62.13 17.10
N SER A 864 26.49 -62.16 17.74
CA SER A 864 27.79 -61.98 17.05
C SER A 864 28.03 -63.02 15.97
N ASN A 865 27.25 -64.10 15.95
CA ASN A 865 27.25 -65.11 14.91
C ASN A 865 25.87 -65.22 14.26
N PRO A 866 25.66 -64.60 13.10
CA PRO A 866 24.35 -64.58 12.43
C PRO A 866 23.89 -65.96 11.93
N VAL A 867 24.81 -66.92 11.75
CA VAL A 867 24.50 -68.25 11.21
C VAL A 867 23.83 -69.13 12.27
N MET A 868 24.33 -69.09 13.51
CA MET A 868 23.87 -69.98 14.59
C MET A 868 23.05 -69.27 15.68
N SER A 869 22.98 -67.93 15.66
CA SER A 869 22.34 -67.13 16.71
C SER A 869 20.91 -67.58 17.02
N LYS A 870 20.08 -67.87 16.02
CA LYS A 870 18.68 -68.29 16.24
C LYS A 870 18.59 -69.60 17.03
N LYS A 871 19.37 -70.61 16.65
CA LYS A 871 19.40 -71.93 17.32
C LYS A 871 20.01 -71.79 18.72
N LEU A 872 21.16 -71.13 18.83
CA LEU A 872 21.83 -70.92 20.12
C LEU A 872 21.00 -70.07 21.09
N MET A 873 20.27 -69.07 20.61
CA MET A 873 19.38 -68.24 21.44
C MET A 873 18.24 -69.07 22.02
N ALA A 874 17.55 -69.86 21.19
CA ALA A 874 16.44 -70.71 21.65
C ALA A 874 16.93 -71.70 22.72
N GLU A 875 18.07 -72.34 22.47
CA GLU A 875 18.67 -73.30 23.41
C GLU A 875 19.14 -72.62 24.71
N ALA A 876 19.78 -71.45 24.64
CA ALA A 876 20.23 -70.70 25.81
C ALA A 876 19.06 -70.20 26.67
N ILE A 877 17.97 -69.75 26.05
CA ILE A 877 16.74 -69.36 26.77
C ILE A 877 16.10 -70.59 27.44
N SER A 878 16.20 -71.77 26.83
CA SER A 878 15.65 -73.01 27.40
C SER A 878 16.52 -73.64 28.50
N ASP A 879 17.77 -73.21 28.68
CA ASP A 879 18.76 -73.88 29.53
C ASP A 879 19.52 -72.92 30.46
N GLN A 880 19.35 -73.08 31.77
CA GLN A 880 19.97 -72.20 32.78
C GLN A 880 21.49 -72.27 32.80
N ALA A 881 22.08 -73.45 32.61
CA ALA A 881 23.53 -73.63 32.70
C ALA A 881 24.20 -73.03 31.46
N LEU A 882 23.59 -73.17 30.28
CA LEU A 882 24.04 -72.51 29.05
C LEU A 882 23.93 -70.98 29.15
N TRP A 883 22.79 -70.46 29.64
CA TRP A 883 22.60 -69.03 29.87
C TRP A 883 23.69 -68.45 30.76
N ASN A 884 23.88 -69.03 31.96
CA ASN A 884 24.84 -68.57 32.94
C ASN A 884 26.29 -68.64 32.39
N ALA A 885 26.62 -69.68 31.63
CA ALA A 885 27.94 -69.83 31.03
C ALA A 885 28.21 -68.72 29.98
N ILE A 886 27.23 -68.40 29.12
CA ILE A 886 27.33 -67.31 28.14
C ILE A 886 27.32 -65.93 28.81
N GLU A 887 26.66 -65.77 29.95
CA GLU A 887 26.67 -64.50 30.70
C GLU A 887 28.02 -64.22 31.36
N THR A 888 28.63 -65.24 31.96
CA THR A 888 29.86 -65.13 32.77
C THR A 888 31.15 -65.20 31.97
N THR A 889 31.12 -65.62 30.70
CA THR A 889 32.31 -65.65 29.85
C THR A 889 32.92 -64.27 29.63
N ASN A 890 34.23 -64.22 29.39
CA ASN A 890 34.94 -63.02 28.91
C ASN A 890 34.93 -62.91 27.38
N LYS A 891 34.56 -63.98 26.65
CA LYS A 891 34.47 -63.93 25.19
C LYS A 891 33.38 -62.94 24.76
N THR A 892 33.79 -61.99 23.91
CA THR A 892 32.89 -60.96 23.36
C THR A 892 32.23 -61.41 22.06
N VAL A 893 32.86 -62.34 21.34
CA VAL A 893 32.37 -62.92 20.08
C VAL A 893 32.30 -64.43 20.22
N LEU A 894 31.13 -65.01 19.94
CA LEU A 894 30.96 -66.46 19.79
C LEU A 894 31.03 -66.78 18.30
N THR A 895 32.12 -67.39 17.84
CA THR A 895 32.25 -67.82 16.43
C THR A 895 31.27 -68.93 16.07
N ARG A 896 31.20 -69.27 14.77
CA ARG A 896 30.39 -70.40 14.28
C ARG A 896 30.74 -71.69 14.99
N GLU A 897 32.01 -71.88 15.18
CA GLU A 897 32.66 -73.03 15.77
C GLU A 897 32.33 -73.14 17.26
N VAL A 898 32.52 -72.06 18.02
CA VAL A 898 32.15 -72.01 19.44
C VAL A 898 30.65 -72.23 19.63
N ALA A 899 29.81 -71.58 18.83
CA ALA A 899 28.35 -71.74 18.92
C ALA A 899 27.89 -73.18 18.64
N GLN A 900 28.44 -73.82 17.59
CA GLN A 900 28.17 -75.22 17.27
C GLN A 900 28.59 -76.16 18.41
N ASP A 901 29.72 -75.86 19.05
CA ASP A 901 30.23 -76.66 20.17
C ASP A 901 29.32 -76.60 21.39
N LEU A 902 28.85 -75.41 21.76
CA LEU A 902 27.91 -75.24 22.88
C LEU A 902 26.59 -75.98 22.62
N LEU A 903 26.08 -75.92 21.38
CA LEU A 903 24.90 -76.67 20.96
C LEU A 903 25.13 -78.18 21.03
N THR A 904 26.30 -78.66 20.60
CA THR A 904 26.63 -80.09 20.61
C THR A 904 26.80 -80.62 22.04
N ILE A 905 27.45 -79.84 22.92
CA ILE A 905 27.57 -80.14 24.35
C ILE A 905 26.17 -80.23 25.00
N LYS A 906 25.25 -79.33 24.64
CA LYS A 906 23.86 -79.36 25.12
C LYS A 906 23.09 -80.58 24.59
N GLN A 907 23.14 -80.84 23.28
CA GLN A 907 22.50 -82.02 22.69
C GLN A 907 22.97 -83.32 23.35
N PHE A 908 24.26 -83.41 23.70
CA PHE A 908 24.80 -84.53 24.45
C PHE A 908 24.18 -84.64 25.84
N HIS A 909 24.15 -83.53 26.59
CA HIS A 909 23.49 -83.47 27.90
C HIS A 909 22.02 -83.91 27.86
N ASP A 910 21.24 -83.35 26.93
CA ASP A 910 19.80 -83.60 26.82
C ASP A 910 19.51 -85.06 26.43
N ARG A 911 20.30 -85.64 25.52
CA ARG A 911 20.18 -87.06 25.15
C ARG A 911 20.47 -87.98 26.32
N LYS A 912 21.53 -87.69 27.08
CA LYS A 912 22.01 -88.58 28.14
C LYS A 912 21.16 -88.52 29.40
N THR A 913 20.57 -87.37 29.70
CA THR A 913 19.57 -87.25 30.76
C THR A 913 18.24 -87.94 30.39
N ALA A 914 17.89 -88.02 29.09
CA ALA A 914 16.71 -88.73 28.62
C ALA A 914 16.86 -90.27 28.51
N GLU A 915 18.08 -90.78 28.29
CA GLU A 915 18.36 -92.22 28.17
C GLU A 915 18.14 -92.99 29.49
N ASP A 916 18.34 -92.35 30.65
CA ASP A 916 18.16 -92.97 31.97
C ASP A 916 17.61 -91.98 33.02
N PRO A 917 16.31 -91.61 32.93
CA PRO A 917 15.71 -90.56 33.75
C PRO A 917 15.58 -90.91 35.24
N ASN A 918 15.78 -92.19 35.62
CA ASN A 918 15.58 -92.68 36.98
C ASN A 918 16.89 -92.77 37.80
N ASP A 919 18.07 -92.72 37.18
CA ASP A 919 19.36 -92.71 37.88
C ASP A 919 19.77 -91.29 38.27
N GLN A 920 19.25 -90.82 39.41
CA GLN A 920 19.51 -89.47 39.94
C GLN A 920 21.00 -89.17 40.15
N GLN A 921 21.82 -90.18 40.47
CA GLN A 921 23.26 -89.99 40.62
C GLN A 921 23.93 -89.76 39.26
N TYR A 922 23.52 -90.50 38.24
CA TYR A 922 24.01 -90.33 36.88
C TYR A 922 23.62 -88.98 36.28
N ILE A 923 22.37 -88.54 36.46
CA ILE A 923 21.91 -87.22 36.01
C ILE A 923 22.75 -86.11 36.66
N ARG A 924 23.08 -86.22 37.96
CA ARG A 924 23.96 -85.26 38.64
C ARG A 924 25.34 -85.16 38.00
N GLU A 925 25.97 -86.29 37.70
CA GLU A 925 27.30 -86.34 37.07
C GLU A 925 27.25 -85.76 35.64
N VAL A 926 26.19 -86.04 34.87
CA VAL A 926 25.97 -85.45 33.53
C VAL A 926 25.79 -83.94 33.60
N ASN A 927 25.03 -83.42 34.57
CA ASN A 927 24.85 -81.98 34.78
C ASN A 927 26.15 -81.27 35.20
N GLN A 928 26.96 -81.92 36.04
CA GLN A 928 28.27 -81.40 36.48
C GLN A 928 29.26 -81.34 35.32
N PHE A 929 29.32 -82.40 34.51
CA PHE A 929 30.11 -82.41 33.29
C PHE A 929 29.67 -81.31 32.32
N TYR A 930 28.37 -81.21 32.05
CA TYR A 930 27.78 -80.20 31.17
C TYR A 930 28.19 -78.77 31.56
N THR A 931 27.96 -78.40 32.81
CA THR A 931 28.29 -77.06 33.33
C THR A 931 29.79 -76.74 33.20
N LYS A 932 30.65 -77.69 33.56
CA LYS A 932 32.11 -77.52 33.47
C LYS A 932 32.59 -77.45 32.01
N ALA A 933 32.05 -78.29 31.13
CA ALA A 933 32.41 -78.32 29.71
C ALA A 933 32.04 -77.01 29.01
N LEU A 934 30.86 -76.45 29.30
CA LEU A 934 30.47 -75.12 28.81
C LEU A 934 31.45 -74.04 29.27
N GLY A 935 31.78 -74.00 30.56
CA GLY A 935 32.72 -73.03 31.13
C GLY A 935 34.13 -73.14 30.55
N ILE A 936 34.62 -74.37 30.32
CA ILE A 936 35.93 -74.59 29.69
C ILE A 936 35.92 -74.12 28.24
N ARG A 937 34.89 -74.44 27.45
CA ARG A 937 34.79 -74.02 26.05
C ARG A 937 34.75 -72.51 25.89
N LEU A 938 34.06 -71.84 26.80
CA LEU A 938 33.92 -70.39 26.85
C LEU A 938 35.09 -69.66 27.54
N SER A 939 36.15 -70.38 27.93
CA SER A 939 37.33 -69.79 28.55
C SER A 939 38.32 -69.24 27.50
N ASP A 940 39.29 -68.45 27.98
CA ASP A 940 40.37 -67.89 27.14
C ASP A 940 41.54 -68.88 26.95
N LYS A 941 41.40 -70.14 27.40
CA LYS A 941 42.43 -71.19 27.25
C LYS A 941 42.64 -71.56 25.79
N SER A 942 43.83 -72.05 25.45
CA SER A 942 44.11 -72.55 24.10
C SER A 942 43.20 -73.74 23.75
N LEU A 943 42.94 -73.94 22.46
CA LEU A 943 42.03 -75.00 21.98
C LEU A 943 42.45 -76.41 22.48
N LYS A 944 43.77 -76.65 22.57
CA LYS A 944 44.37 -77.89 23.10
C LYS A 944 44.13 -78.06 24.60
N GLU A 945 44.25 -76.98 25.37
CA GLU A 945 43.99 -76.98 26.81
C GLU A 945 42.49 -77.17 27.09
N GLN A 946 41.61 -76.50 26.34
CA GLN A 946 40.16 -76.67 26.44
C GLN A 946 39.77 -78.13 26.21
N ALA A 947 40.24 -78.75 25.12
CA ALA A 947 39.97 -80.16 24.82
C ALA A 947 40.48 -81.09 25.94
N THR A 948 41.72 -80.89 26.40
CA THR A 948 42.34 -81.71 27.47
C THR A 948 41.55 -81.62 28.78
N GLU A 949 41.10 -80.42 29.16
CA GLU A 949 40.33 -80.22 30.38
C GLU A 949 38.90 -80.78 30.28
N ILE A 950 38.27 -80.75 29.11
CA ILE A 950 36.97 -81.39 28.89
C ILE A 950 37.10 -82.92 29.06
N ILE A 951 38.16 -83.55 28.53
CA ILE A 951 38.47 -84.99 28.75
C ILE A 951 38.62 -85.27 30.24
N LYS A 952 39.48 -84.51 30.92
CA LYS A 952 39.78 -84.71 32.34
C LYS A 952 38.52 -84.55 33.20
N THR A 953 37.67 -83.58 32.84
CA THR A 953 36.38 -83.38 33.50
C THR A 953 35.48 -84.61 33.32
N ALA A 954 35.40 -85.18 32.12
CA ALA A 954 34.67 -86.42 31.90
C ALA A 954 35.23 -87.60 32.71
N GLU A 955 36.54 -87.80 32.73
CA GLU A 955 37.16 -88.89 33.51
C GLU A 955 36.84 -88.77 35.00
N ASN A 956 36.84 -87.56 35.54
CA ASN A 956 36.58 -87.30 36.96
C ASN A 956 35.10 -87.46 37.35
N GLU A 957 34.16 -86.99 36.53
CA GLU A 957 32.73 -87.07 36.90
C GLU A 957 32.16 -88.50 36.75
N PHE A 958 32.74 -89.37 35.91
CA PHE A 958 32.14 -90.68 35.56
C PHE A 958 32.90 -91.93 36.03
N THR A 959 33.89 -91.81 36.93
CA THR A 959 34.89 -92.87 37.24
C THR A 959 34.41 -94.03 38.14
N HIS A 960 33.23 -93.96 38.77
CA HIS A 960 32.89 -94.82 39.92
C HIS A 960 31.84 -95.95 39.71
N ARG A 961 31.44 -96.33 38.48
CA ARG A 961 30.50 -97.47 38.24
C ARG A 961 30.86 -98.32 37.00
N ASP A 962 30.78 -99.65 37.15
CA ASP A 962 31.11 -100.64 36.09
C ASP A 962 30.21 -100.59 34.83
N LYS A 963 28.97 -100.08 34.91
CA LYS A 963 28.08 -99.92 33.73
C LYS A 963 28.45 -98.73 32.82
N LYS A 964 29.41 -97.87 33.21
CA LYS A 964 29.75 -96.59 32.53
C LYS A 964 30.99 -96.59 31.64
N LYS A 965 31.66 -97.73 31.39
CA LYS A 965 32.72 -97.80 30.35
C LYS A 965 32.21 -97.34 28.97
N ARG A 966 30.92 -97.58 28.68
CA ARG A 966 30.22 -97.12 27.46
C ARG A 966 30.04 -95.59 27.43
N PHE A 967 29.83 -94.96 28.57
CA PHE A 967 29.60 -93.52 28.67
C PHE A 967 30.91 -92.72 28.61
N VAL A 968 31.96 -93.17 29.30
CA VAL A 968 33.31 -92.62 29.12
C VAL A 968 33.76 -92.83 27.67
N ALA A 969 33.39 -93.95 27.03
CA ALA A 969 33.60 -94.12 25.59
C ALA A 969 32.76 -93.15 24.75
N ASP A 970 31.50 -92.86 25.08
CA ASP A 970 30.68 -91.88 24.36
C ASP A 970 31.21 -90.44 24.50
N VAL A 971 31.68 -90.04 25.70
CA VAL A 971 32.34 -88.73 25.91
C VAL A 971 33.73 -88.71 25.29
N LEU A 972 34.49 -89.80 25.39
CA LEU A 972 35.75 -89.95 24.66
C LEU A 972 35.52 -90.06 23.17
N VAL A 973 34.35 -90.40 22.64
CA VAL A 973 34.03 -90.33 21.20
C VAL A 973 33.64 -88.91 20.82
N LEU A 974 32.83 -88.23 21.65
CA LEU A 974 32.55 -86.80 21.55
C LEU A 974 33.83 -85.97 21.53
N VAL A 975 34.85 -86.40 22.30
CA VAL A 975 36.13 -85.69 22.48
C VAL A 975 37.31 -86.31 21.70
N SER A 976 37.28 -87.58 21.28
CA SER A 976 38.35 -88.17 20.42
C SER A 976 38.30 -87.67 18.99
N ILE A 977 37.25 -86.95 18.63
CA ILE A 977 37.19 -86.05 17.48
C ILE A 977 38.33 -84.99 17.53
N LEU A 978 38.99 -84.78 18.68
CA LEU A 978 39.89 -83.64 18.92
C LEU A 978 41.39 -83.89 19.01
N CYS A 979 41.87 -85.13 19.00
CA CYS A 979 43.26 -85.39 19.38
C CYS A 979 44.07 -86.03 18.25
N PHE A 980 44.45 -85.19 17.27
CA PHE A 980 45.56 -85.43 16.36
C PHE A 980 46.85 -85.78 17.12
N GLY A 981 47.24 -87.05 17.11
CA GLY A 981 48.60 -87.50 17.44
C GLY A 981 48.95 -87.74 18.93
N LEU A 982 48.11 -87.35 19.89
CA LEU A 982 48.39 -87.62 21.32
C LEU A 982 48.14 -89.08 21.75
N GLY A 983 47.31 -89.82 20.99
CA GLY A 983 47.06 -91.25 21.23
C GLY A 983 48.32 -92.11 21.12
N LEU A 984 49.24 -91.77 20.22
CA LEU A 984 50.52 -92.48 20.07
C LEU A 984 51.51 -92.16 21.19
N PHE A 985 51.49 -90.92 21.73
CA PHE A 985 52.36 -90.53 22.85
C PHE A 985 51.90 -91.15 24.17
N ILE A 986 50.58 -91.26 24.40
CA ILE A 986 50.04 -91.91 25.60
C ILE A 986 50.18 -93.44 25.52
N LEU A 987 50.08 -94.07 24.34
CA LEU A 987 50.42 -95.49 24.17
C LEU A 987 51.92 -95.75 24.36
N GLY A 988 52.80 -94.90 23.82
CA GLY A 988 54.25 -95.02 23.96
C GLY A 988 54.73 -94.83 25.41
N ALA A 989 54.18 -93.85 26.12
CA ALA A 989 54.48 -93.62 27.53
C ALA A 989 53.94 -94.73 28.45
N ARG A 990 52.82 -95.38 28.08
CA ARG A 990 52.26 -96.53 28.82
C ARG A 990 52.99 -97.85 28.50
N ALA A 991 53.53 -98.02 27.28
CA ALA A 991 54.39 -99.15 26.93
C ALA A 991 55.72 -99.13 27.68
N ALA A 992 56.30 -97.94 27.92
CA ALA A 992 57.53 -97.78 28.69
C ALA A 992 57.36 -97.99 30.22
N ALA A 993 56.12 -97.94 30.74
CA ALA A 993 55.81 -98.05 32.16
C ALA A 993 55.25 -99.43 32.61
N GLY A 994 55.23 -100.43 31.72
CA GLY A 994 54.98 -101.83 32.08
C GLY A 994 53.61 -102.16 32.71
N LYS A 995 52.55 -101.38 32.46
CA LYS A 995 51.20 -101.68 32.97
C LYS A 995 50.34 -102.40 31.92
N HIS A 996 49.79 -103.56 32.31
CA HIS A 996 49.02 -104.48 31.47
C HIS A 996 47.69 -103.85 30.95
N PRO A 997 47.29 -104.08 29.68
CA PRO A 997 46.15 -103.43 29.04
C PRO A 997 44.83 -104.19 29.28
N LEU A 998 43.72 -103.47 29.38
CA LEU A 998 42.37 -104.01 29.54
C LEU A 998 41.52 -103.97 28.24
N PHE A 999 42.14 -103.89 27.06
CA PHE A 999 41.46 -104.01 25.77
C PHE A 999 42.35 -104.71 24.74
N SER A 1000 41.77 -105.65 23.99
CA SER A 1000 42.41 -106.48 22.97
C SER A 1000 42.84 -105.66 21.74
N TYR A 1001 43.80 -106.20 21.00
CA TYR A 1001 44.44 -105.62 19.81
C TYR A 1001 43.59 -105.68 18.52
N ASP A 1002 42.26 -105.73 18.62
CA ASP A 1002 41.39 -105.71 17.44
C ASP A 1002 40.66 -104.37 17.32
N VAL A 1003 40.96 -103.66 16.23
CA VAL A 1003 40.23 -102.47 15.80
C VAL A 1003 38.78 -102.87 15.58
N THR A 1004 37.88 -102.40 16.45
CA THR A 1004 36.45 -102.71 16.32
C THR A 1004 35.87 -101.96 15.11
N ALA A 1005 34.91 -102.58 14.41
CA ALA A 1005 34.24 -102.02 13.23
C ALA A 1005 33.69 -100.58 13.41
N ARG A 1006 33.46 -100.15 14.66
CA ARG A 1006 33.05 -98.78 15.01
C ARG A 1006 34.18 -97.74 14.92
N GLN A 1007 35.44 -98.12 15.12
CA GLN A 1007 36.59 -97.20 14.94
C GLN A 1007 36.86 -96.90 13.46
N GLN A 1008 36.62 -97.86 12.56
CA GLN A 1008 36.69 -97.64 11.11
C GLN A 1008 35.52 -96.78 10.61
N GLU A 1009 34.31 -96.96 11.15
CA GLU A 1009 33.16 -96.14 10.79
C GLU A 1009 33.32 -94.67 11.24
N LEU A 1010 33.95 -94.43 12.40
CA LEU A 1010 34.27 -93.09 12.91
C LEU A 1010 35.31 -92.37 12.04
N ALA A 1011 36.36 -93.08 11.57
CA ALA A 1011 37.44 -92.49 10.79
C ALA A 1011 37.07 -92.20 9.32
N GLN A 1012 36.24 -93.04 8.69
CA GLN A 1012 35.89 -92.89 7.27
C GLN A 1012 34.65 -92.04 6.99
N LYS A 1013 33.65 -92.02 7.88
CA LYS A 1013 32.38 -91.29 7.61
C LYS A 1013 32.31 -89.90 8.23
N TRP A 1014 33.09 -89.60 9.28
CA TRP A 1014 32.89 -88.38 10.08
C TRP A 1014 33.99 -87.32 9.91
N MET A 1015 35.10 -87.59 9.19
CA MET A 1015 36.22 -86.63 9.04
C MET A 1015 37.05 -86.76 7.75
N PRO A 1016 36.74 -86.05 6.64
CA PRO A 1016 37.58 -86.07 5.44
C PRO A 1016 38.73 -85.05 5.41
N ASN A 1017 38.77 -84.05 6.31
CA ASN A 1017 39.76 -82.94 6.27
C ASN A 1017 40.66 -82.86 7.52
N SER A 1018 41.06 -84.02 8.04
CA SER A 1018 41.68 -84.14 9.35
C SER A 1018 43.11 -83.54 9.38
N ASP A 1019 43.88 -83.57 8.30
CA ASP A 1019 45.34 -83.36 8.33
C ASP A 1019 45.88 -81.91 8.49
N GLN A 1020 45.05 -80.92 8.86
CA GLN A 1020 45.43 -79.48 8.74
C GLN A 1020 45.44 -78.62 10.03
N LEU A 1021 45.29 -79.19 11.23
CA LEU A 1021 45.28 -78.39 12.48
C LEU A 1021 46.68 -78.21 13.10
N THR A 1022 47.12 -76.95 13.34
CA THR A 1022 48.42 -76.59 13.96
C THR A 1022 48.26 -75.64 15.17
N GLU A 1023 49.32 -75.37 15.94
CA GLU A 1023 49.30 -74.42 17.08
C GLU A 1023 48.94 -72.96 16.70
N LYS A 1024 48.82 -72.65 15.39
CA LYS A 1024 48.41 -71.34 14.86
C LYS A 1024 46.95 -71.25 14.39
N THR A 1025 46.13 -72.28 14.61
CA THR A 1025 44.77 -72.32 14.05
C THR A 1025 43.85 -71.32 14.77
N SER A 1026 43.21 -70.41 14.01
CA SER A 1026 42.07 -69.61 14.48
C SER A 1026 40.89 -70.51 14.86
N GLU A 1027 40.03 -70.05 15.79
CA GLU A 1027 38.92 -70.82 16.39
C GLU A 1027 38.28 -71.85 15.43
N THR A 1028 38.50 -73.15 15.70
CA THR A 1028 37.94 -74.30 14.96
C THR A 1028 36.92 -75.04 15.83
N ALA A 1029 35.93 -75.70 15.23
CA ALA A 1029 34.87 -76.39 15.97
C ALA A 1029 35.47 -77.62 16.67
N LEU A 1030 35.19 -77.74 17.96
CA LEU A 1030 35.67 -78.84 18.77
C LEU A 1030 34.79 -80.11 18.63
N PHE A 1031 33.53 -79.95 18.23
CA PHE A 1031 32.56 -81.03 18.11
C PHE A 1031 31.90 -81.01 16.72
N MET A 1032 31.56 -82.19 16.18
CA MET A 1032 30.77 -82.32 14.94
C MET A 1032 29.39 -82.92 15.24
N GLU A 1033 28.36 -82.45 14.55
CA GLU A 1033 26.98 -82.93 14.71
C GLU A 1033 26.89 -84.41 14.24
N PRO A 1034 26.36 -85.34 15.05
CA PRO A 1034 26.22 -86.73 14.62
C PRO A 1034 25.11 -86.85 13.54
N PRO A 1035 25.30 -87.62 12.45
CA PRO A 1035 24.26 -87.85 11.47
C PRO A 1035 23.06 -88.56 12.10
N PRO A 1036 21.82 -88.25 11.66
CA PRO A 1036 20.63 -88.92 12.15
C PRO A 1036 20.71 -90.41 11.84
N ILE A 1037 20.64 -91.25 12.88
CA ILE A 1037 20.58 -92.71 12.71
C ILE A 1037 19.17 -93.03 12.23
N LEU A 1038 19.03 -93.48 10.98
CA LEU A 1038 17.79 -94.10 10.49
C LEU A 1038 17.57 -95.39 11.28
N VAL A 1039 16.57 -95.36 12.15
CA VAL A 1039 16.05 -96.55 12.82
C VAL A 1039 15.17 -97.28 11.81
N ASN A 1040 15.58 -98.49 11.42
CA ASN A 1040 14.65 -99.49 10.89
C ASN A 1040 14.06 -100.29 12.05
#